data_AF-A0A178Z7M0-F1
#
_entry.id   AF-A0A178Z7M0-F1
#
_cell.length_a   1.000
_cell.length_b   1.000
_cell.length_c   1.000
_cell.angle_alpha   90.00
_cell.angle_beta   90.00
_cell.angle_gamma   90.00
#
_symmetry.space_group_name_H-M   'P 1'
#
loop_
_entity.id
_entity.type
_entity.pdbx_description
1 polymer ?
#
loop_
_entity_poly.entity_id
_entity_poly.type
_entity_poly.pdbx_seq_one_letter_code
_entity_poly.pdbx_strand_id
1 'polypeptide(L)'
;MVLKSWLDVPEDHDFSIENLPFGIFSTADNVTPRPGIAIGRFIVDLSALVETEAFSMYCTCQFPYSVLKESALNSFAALGRETVNAVRMFVKYLLVEMTPIMRDNKELRQKCIIDTAAVMVEMHLPMKIGDFSDFLNSRTHAKNTHSTSSTPVNMFNPPRAFTGRASSLVVSGTPIVRPLGHLIDSSGKAYVGPSQQMDVEMEFAFFIGEGIKRFERVSIEEAEKHIFGVVLLNDWSTRDVQAPEDHPFAAFNAKSFASTISPWVVSIDALEAYRTKAQPQEPSDLLPYLTDKKELGTFDISIHMEWRLSPEEEVFATATSNLTNAYWSFAQMLTHHAFGGCEMRTGDLLGTGTITGEANSGINQLSGRAYTEWNTGNPDACGKQEISACRLDQGPPCYACRLYARECIISERPPRKRQKSTSEAGRAAASSATAHDTGVARPPHTDVPRSSNWTQGAQAAVSANNDVDLAVFSPQSNGSSQQMSPTHGGGSVTSQVSVESGRPTTRQAVVGREHDVLTESLDAWPTKTTFLLGDTGESDPYLLRHFSSEYLDSSVDDIAKATPRHMLRASDPDVMHSQGKPLVVLIADHSLYDRGEPRLDQHVLDQAADEVSQMVSDETGVRLVKLFFRYIYPYFPILSKTRLLYPLAELPARLKTLPLSLKAAIYASALAFFTYDDVLATTIVHSPPSSQRLYRIAWVAVTHEVHTPHLSTLQSCLLLLQRVNDDRYVMDTVFRWSLLGWTVALAQSFGLSTDCQDWTGLPEWEKRLRRRLWWATFVMDKWAFMSAGLTSHIHDDNYDVAPLTAADFIYSDETDPSRQPQHGGGPEGIEPPLSHFYHLTRLTAILSDIQTAFFTVAASKRTERDFRLSIDLAKPIRRRLKEWKTAFDSYLDTRNLPSHQSNSTATRSRSSGLDGDASLGLSYLVTNIILFRALLRPLESNLPSSSSSSSSSEAGRDAVRTGARTCCVEAVAFVESLRRNVWDAFWHSWSRAGFAMLSSMMIRLLITSTDAGEVDDVNALIRRWRWALRTGGGSAGNVLMSLALLRLDRSLVTRGIHESDEE
;
A
#
# COMPACT_ATOMS: atom_id res chain seq x y z
N MET A 1 -36.67 -17.16 44.72
CA MET A 1 -36.99 -15.77 45.07
C MET A 1 -36.43 -14.90 43.97
N VAL A 2 -37.24 -14.02 43.38
CA VAL A 2 -36.76 -13.00 42.44
C VAL A 2 -35.92 -12.00 43.23
N LEU A 3 -34.68 -11.75 42.80
CA LEU A 3 -33.82 -10.74 43.43
C LEU A 3 -34.45 -9.37 43.19
N LYS A 4 -34.60 -8.56 44.24
CA LYS A 4 -35.12 -7.19 44.18
C LYS A 4 -34.05 -6.19 44.57
N SER A 5 -34.05 -5.04 43.91
CA SER A 5 -33.24 -3.91 44.33
C SER A 5 -33.95 -3.11 45.42
N TRP A 6 -33.19 -2.47 46.32
CA TRP A 6 -33.74 -1.42 47.19
C TRP A 6 -33.93 -0.08 46.47
N LEU A 7 -33.41 0.07 45.25
CA LEU A 7 -33.78 1.17 44.36
C LEU A 7 -35.15 0.87 43.72
N ASP A 8 -35.93 1.92 43.49
CA ASP A 8 -37.22 1.82 42.82
C ASP A 8 -37.01 1.57 41.32
N VAL A 9 -37.12 0.31 40.92
CA VAL A 9 -36.94 -0.16 39.55
C VAL A 9 -38.24 -0.82 39.10
N PRO A 10 -38.95 -0.26 38.09
CA PRO A 10 -40.14 -0.87 37.53
C PRO A 10 -39.84 -2.29 37.01
N GLU A 11 -40.80 -3.21 37.14
CA GLU A 11 -40.63 -4.61 36.74
C GLU A 11 -40.37 -4.78 35.23
N ASP A 12 -40.87 -3.84 34.42
CA ASP A 12 -40.76 -3.78 32.96
C ASP A 12 -39.61 -2.89 32.47
N HIS A 13 -38.75 -2.39 33.38
CA HIS A 13 -37.64 -1.54 33.01
C HIS A 13 -36.46 -2.34 32.42
N ASP A 14 -35.89 -1.87 31.30
CA ASP A 14 -34.76 -2.52 30.61
C ASP A 14 -33.58 -2.83 31.55
N PHE A 15 -33.21 -1.86 32.38
CA PHE A 15 -32.13 -1.97 33.36
C PHE A 15 -32.58 -2.59 34.69
N SER A 16 -33.01 -3.84 34.66
CA SER A 16 -33.30 -4.61 35.89
C SER A 16 -32.02 -4.93 36.69
N ILE A 17 -32.18 -5.42 37.92
CA ILE A 17 -31.07 -5.93 38.75
C ILE A 17 -30.36 -7.15 38.13
N GLU A 18 -30.99 -7.80 37.16
CA GLU A 18 -30.39 -8.88 36.39
C GLU A 18 -29.58 -8.37 35.18
N ASN A 19 -29.91 -7.19 34.63
CA ASN A 19 -29.26 -6.65 33.44
C ASN A 19 -27.91 -5.96 33.73
N LEU A 20 -27.90 -4.91 34.57
CA LEU A 20 -26.70 -4.14 34.97
C LEU A 20 -25.65 -3.94 33.84
N PRO A 21 -26.00 -3.25 32.73
CA PRO A 21 -25.10 -3.05 31.61
C PRO A 21 -24.05 -1.98 31.92
N PHE A 22 -22.91 -2.04 31.24
CA PHE A 22 -21.82 -1.08 31.37
C PHE A 22 -21.91 0.02 30.30
N GLY A 23 -21.56 1.26 30.65
CA GLY A 23 -21.56 2.37 29.72
C GLY A 23 -20.62 3.48 30.15
N ILE A 24 -20.40 4.46 29.27
CA ILE A 24 -19.64 5.68 29.56
C ILE A 24 -20.61 6.85 29.57
N PHE A 25 -20.60 7.62 30.66
CA PHE A 25 -21.48 8.76 30.84
C PHE A 25 -20.71 9.97 31.39
N SER A 26 -21.25 11.15 31.18
CA SER A 26 -20.91 12.38 31.89
C SER A 26 -22.19 13.05 32.41
N THR A 27 -22.03 14.02 33.30
CA THR A 27 -23.14 14.83 33.81
C THR A 27 -22.80 16.31 33.62
N ALA A 28 -23.81 17.18 33.65
CA ALA A 28 -23.58 18.62 33.62
C ALA A 28 -22.60 19.10 34.73
N ASP A 29 -22.69 18.50 35.92
CA ASP A 29 -21.82 18.83 37.07
C ASP A 29 -20.43 18.18 36.99
N ASN A 30 -20.28 17.10 36.23
CA ASN A 30 -19.00 16.44 35.99
C ASN A 30 -18.91 15.98 34.55
N VAL A 31 -18.32 16.84 33.73
CA VAL A 31 -18.15 16.67 32.28
C VAL A 31 -17.14 15.58 31.91
N THR A 32 -16.43 15.00 32.87
CA THR A 32 -15.46 13.93 32.60
C THR A 32 -16.18 12.62 32.28
N PRO A 33 -16.04 12.06 31.06
CA PRO A 33 -16.64 10.77 30.73
C PRO A 33 -16.06 9.67 31.59
N ARG A 34 -16.91 8.81 32.15
CA ARG A 34 -16.50 7.76 33.09
C ARG A 34 -17.43 6.53 33.07
N PRO A 35 -16.95 5.37 33.57
CA PRO A 35 -17.73 4.14 33.57
C PRO A 35 -18.88 4.16 34.57
N GLY A 36 -20.03 3.68 34.13
CA GLY A 36 -21.22 3.49 34.97
C GLY A 36 -21.92 2.16 34.71
N ILE A 37 -22.79 1.77 35.64
CA ILE A 37 -23.75 0.66 35.49
C ILE A 37 -25.17 1.19 35.62
N ALA A 38 -26.04 0.88 34.66
CA ALA A 38 -27.44 1.30 34.71
C ALA A 38 -28.29 0.37 35.60
N ILE A 39 -29.23 0.95 36.36
CA ILE A 39 -30.22 0.25 37.17
C ILE A 39 -31.48 1.12 37.32
N GLY A 40 -32.58 0.71 36.68
CA GLY A 40 -33.77 1.56 36.53
C GLY A 40 -33.40 2.92 35.92
N ARG A 41 -33.91 3.99 36.53
CA ARG A 41 -33.57 5.39 36.21
C ARG A 41 -32.25 5.88 36.82
N PHE A 42 -31.44 4.98 37.38
CA PHE A 42 -30.22 5.34 38.09
C PHE A 42 -28.98 4.81 37.38
N ILE A 43 -27.86 5.48 37.61
CA ILE A 43 -26.53 5.02 37.20
C ILE A 43 -25.65 4.90 38.45
N VAL A 44 -25.03 3.74 38.64
CA VAL A 44 -23.95 3.55 39.61
C VAL A 44 -22.65 4.03 38.98
N ASP A 45 -22.09 5.12 39.50
CA ASP A 45 -20.80 5.70 39.08
C ASP A 45 -19.65 4.84 39.59
N LEU A 46 -19.02 4.06 38.70
CA LEU A 46 -17.95 3.13 39.08
C LEU A 46 -16.67 3.87 39.47
N SER A 47 -16.41 5.04 38.87
CA SER A 47 -15.26 5.88 39.21
C SER A 47 -15.39 6.42 40.63
N ALA A 48 -16.59 6.82 41.04
CA ALA A 48 -16.86 7.26 42.41
C ALA A 48 -16.85 6.08 43.39
N LEU A 49 -17.41 4.94 43.00
CA LEU A 49 -17.53 3.74 43.82
C LEU A 49 -16.15 3.18 44.20
N VAL A 50 -15.20 3.12 43.26
CA VAL A 50 -13.88 2.53 43.49
C VAL A 50 -13.02 3.30 44.51
N GLU A 51 -13.38 4.54 44.81
CA GLU A 51 -12.72 5.38 45.82
C GLU A 51 -13.28 5.18 47.23
N THR A 52 -14.30 4.35 47.39
CA THR A 52 -15.01 4.18 48.67
C THR A 52 -14.40 3.04 49.47
N GLU A 53 -14.44 3.17 50.80
CA GLU A 53 -14.02 2.08 51.70
C GLU A 53 -14.83 0.80 51.43
N ALA A 54 -16.11 0.95 51.06
CA ALA A 54 -16.98 -0.17 50.70
C ALA A 54 -16.42 -1.00 49.54
N PHE A 55 -15.88 -0.36 48.50
CA PHE A 55 -15.26 -1.10 47.40
C PHE A 55 -14.00 -1.84 47.87
N SER A 56 -13.13 -1.15 48.62
CA SER A 56 -11.87 -1.73 49.11
C SER A 56 -12.04 -2.88 50.12
N MET A 57 -13.11 -2.83 50.91
CA MET A 57 -13.37 -3.79 51.99
C MET A 57 -14.15 -5.01 51.51
N TYR A 58 -15.03 -4.84 50.51
CA TYR A 58 -15.99 -5.87 50.11
C TYR A 58 -15.81 -6.40 48.68
N CYS A 59 -15.11 -5.72 47.74
CA CYS A 59 -14.73 -6.41 46.51
C CYS A 59 -13.54 -7.33 46.77
N THR A 60 -13.73 -8.61 46.54
CA THR A 60 -12.68 -9.63 46.63
C THR A 60 -11.80 -9.67 45.38
N CYS A 61 -12.16 -8.90 44.36
CA CYS A 61 -11.53 -8.83 43.05
C CYS A 61 -10.30 -7.90 43.07
N GLN A 62 -9.10 -8.41 42.78
CA GLN A 62 -7.88 -7.57 42.70
C GLN A 62 -7.54 -7.23 41.25
N PHE A 63 -7.58 -5.95 40.90
CA PHE A 63 -7.18 -5.43 39.60
C PHE A 63 -6.80 -3.95 39.70
N PRO A 64 -6.17 -3.34 38.68
CA PRO A 64 -5.86 -1.92 38.68
C PRO A 64 -7.13 -1.05 38.67
N TYR A 65 -7.56 -0.55 39.83
CA TYR A 65 -8.79 0.23 40.00
C TYR A 65 -8.88 1.49 39.12
N SER A 66 -7.75 2.01 38.63
CA SER A 66 -7.70 3.14 37.71
C SER A 66 -8.49 2.91 36.41
N VAL A 67 -8.66 1.66 35.98
CA VAL A 67 -9.42 1.36 34.74
C VAL A 67 -10.91 1.73 34.86
N LEU A 68 -11.45 1.78 36.08
CA LEU A 68 -12.82 2.22 36.35
C LEU A 68 -12.97 3.75 36.40
N LYS A 69 -11.91 4.49 36.05
CA LYS A 69 -11.89 5.96 35.95
C LYS A 69 -11.62 6.46 34.54
N GLU A 70 -11.45 5.55 33.58
CA GLU A 70 -11.12 5.89 32.20
C GLU A 70 -12.35 6.33 31.40
N SER A 71 -12.13 7.14 30.37
CA SER A 71 -13.19 7.66 29.50
C SER A 71 -13.72 6.63 28.48
N ALA A 72 -13.31 5.37 28.58
CA ALA A 72 -13.70 4.27 27.72
C ALA A 72 -13.53 2.93 28.47
N LEU A 73 -14.36 1.94 28.15
CA LEU A 73 -14.34 0.65 28.84
C LEU A 73 -13.18 -0.28 28.42
N ASN A 74 -12.33 0.11 27.46
CA ASN A 74 -11.32 -0.79 26.88
C ASN A 74 -10.41 -1.43 27.93
N SER A 75 -9.77 -0.65 28.80
CA SER A 75 -8.84 -1.20 29.80
C SER A 75 -9.54 -2.07 30.85
N PHE A 76 -10.81 -1.76 31.15
CA PHE A 76 -11.63 -2.58 32.03
C PHE A 76 -12.03 -3.90 31.37
N ALA A 77 -12.44 -3.86 30.09
CA ALA A 77 -12.78 -5.04 29.30
C ALA A 77 -11.57 -5.97 29.08
N ALA A 78 -10.37 -5.40 28.97
CA ALA A 78 -9.12 -6.15 28.83
C ALA A 78 -8.73 -6.98 30.07
N LEU A 79 -9.39 -6.76 31.22
CA LEU A 79 -9.19 -7.59 32.43
C LEU A 79 -9.81 -8.99 32.33
N GLY A 80 -10.54 -9.25 31.24
CA GLY A 80 -11.18 -10.54 30.98
C GLY A 80 -12.53 -10.70 31.68
N ARG A 81 -13.30 -11.67 31.18
CA ARG A 81 -14.70 -11.92 31.57
C ARG A 81 -14.89 -12.17 33.07
N GLU A 82 -13.96 -12.90 33.70
CA GLU A 82 -14.05 -13.22 35.14
C GLU A 82 -14.02 -11.96 36.01
N THR A 83 -13.07 -11.07 35.76
CA THR A 83 -12.93 -9.81 36.52
C THR A 83 -14.11 -8.87 36.28
N VAL A 84 -14.54 -8.72 35.03
CA VAL A 84 -15.68 -7.88 34.66
C VAL A 84 -16.96 -8.37 35.34
N ASN A 85 -17.21 -9.69 35.30
CA ASN A 85 -18.37 -10.27 35.95
C ASN A 85 -18.28 -10.18 37.48
N ALA A 86 -17.10 -10.28 38.07
CA ALA A 86 -16.92 -10.07 39.52
C ALA A 86 -17.33 -8.65 39.95
N VAL A 87 -16.96 -7.62 39.17
CA VAL A 87 -17.40 -6.23 39.42
C VAL A 87 -18.92 -6.09 39.25
N ARG A 88 -19.50 -6.67 38.19
CA ARG A 88 -20.96 -6.70 37.99
C ARG A 88 -21.68 -7.34 39.17
N MET A 89 -21.20 -8.49 39.64
CA MET A 89 -21.76 -9.21 40.79
C MET A 89 -21.57 -8.44 42.11
N PHE A 90 -20.47 -7.73 42.28
CA PHE A 90 -20.25 -6.85 43.43
C PHE A 90 -21.27 -5.70 43.44
N VAL A 91 -21.45 -5.01 42.31
CA VAL A 91 -22.47 -3.95 42.20
C VAL A 91 -23.87 -4.52 42.42
N LYS A 92 -24.17 -5.69 41.84
CA LYS A 92 -25.43 -6.41 42.11
C LYS A 92 -25.62 -6.65 43.60
N TYR A 93 -24.61 -7.15 44.30
CA TYR A 93 -24.65 -7.40 45.74
C TYR A 93 -24.97 -6.12 46.54
N LEU A 94 -24.37 -4.98 46.19
CA LEU A 94 -24.67 -3.68 46.82
C LEU A 94 -26.10 -3.20 46.56
N LEU A 95 -26.69 -3.57 45.42
CA LEU A 95 -28.01 -3.14 44.99
C LEU A 95 -29.16 -4.04 45.48
N VAL A 96 -28.87 -5.27 45.92
CA VAL A 96 -29.87 -6.20 46.45
C VAL A 96 -30.47 -5.67 47.75
N GLU A 97 -31.80 -5.72 47.87
CA GLU A 97 -32.57 -5.17 49.00
C GLU A 97 -32.07 -5.61 50.38
N MET A 98 -31.60 -6.86 50.49
CA MET A 98 -31.10 -7.43 51.74
C MET A 98 -29.70 -6.94 52.16
N THR A 99 -29.00 -6.20 51.31
CA THR A 99 -27.62 -5.73 51.57
C THR A 99 -27.62 -4.30 52.11
N PRO A 100 -27.29 -4.08 53.40
CA PRO A 100 -27.40 -2.75 54.01
C PRO A 100 -26.27 -1.79 53.62
N ILE A 101 -25.15 -2.31 53.09
CA ILE A 101 -23.87 -1.56 52.91
C ILE A 101 -24.09 -0.23 52.19
N MET A 102 -24.73 -0.25 51.03
CA MET A 102 -25.06 0.95 50.27
C MET A 102 -26.47 1.46 50.56
N ARG A 103 -27.44 0.57 50.79
CA ARG A 103 -28.85 0.94 51.08
C ARG A 103 -28.97 1.92 52.26
N ASP A 104 -28.29 1.63 53.36
CA ASP A 104 -28.43 2.37 54.63
C ASP A 104 -27.39 3.49 54.77
N ASN A 105 -26.40 3.56 53.86
CA ASN A 105 -25.36 4.58 53.87
C ASN A 105 -25.74 5.76 52.94
N LYS A 106 -26.24 6.86 53.53
CA LYS A 106 -26.66 8.04 52.79
C LYS A 106 -25.52 8.71 52.01
N GLU A 107 -24.33 8.80 52.59
CA GLU A 107 -23.17 9.44 51.96
C GLU A 107 -22.70 8.64 50.74
N LEU A 108 -22.64 7.31 50.86
CA LEU A 108 -22.25 6.43 49.76
C LEU A 108 -23.24 6.52 48.60
N ARG A 109 -24.55 6.57 48.88
CA ARG A 109 -25.59 6.77 47.86
C ARG A 109 -25.46 8.11 47.15
N GLN A 110 -25.30 9.19 47.91
CA GLN A 110 -25.13 10.53 47.34
C GLN A 110 -23.89 10.64 46.47
N LYS A 111 -22.81 9.92 46.81
CA LYS A 111 -21.56 9.92 46.03
C LYS A 111 -21.64 9.04 44.77
N CYS A 112 -22.26 7.87 44.85
CA CYS A 112 -22.12 6.83 43.81
C CYS A 112 -23.37 6.62 42.94
N ILE A 113 -24.52 7.16 43.32
CA ILE A 113 -25.78 6.95 42.58
C ILE A 113 -26.21 8.26 41.93
N ILE A 114 -26.31 8.23 40.61
CA ILE A 114 -26.81 9.32 39.79
C ILE A 114 -28.27 9.03 39.44
N ASP A 115 -29.17 9.94 39.81
CA ASP A 115 -30.58 9.89 39.40
C ASP A 115 -30.74 10.65 38.08
N THR A 116 -31.01 9.93 36.99
CA THR A 116 -31.09 10.53 35.65
C THR A 116 -32.33 11.40 35.46
N ALA A 117 -33.30 11.36 36.38
CA ALA A 117 -34.43 12.29 36.38
C ALA A 117 -34.07 13.63 37.05
N ALA A 118 -33.03 13.66 37.89
CA ALA A 118 -32.60 14.86 38.61
C ALA A 118 -31.44 15.58 37.91
N VAL A 119 -30.61 14.85 37.16
CA VAL A 119 -29.40 15.36 36.52
C VAL A 119 -29.40 15.02 35.04
N MET A 120 -29.01 15.99 34.20
CA MET A 120 -28.81 15.75 32.77
C MET A 120 -27.58 14.87 32.57
N VAL A 121 -27.80 13.68 32.00
CA VAL A 121 -26.77 12.70 31.66
C VAL A 121 -26.52 12.73 30.16
N GLU A 122 -25.25 12.77 29.77
CA GLU A 122 -24.81 12.59 28.40
C GLU A 122 -24.11 11.23 28.28
N MET A 123 -24.58 10.41 27.34
CA MET A 123 -23.98 9.10 27.05
C MET A 123 -22.94 9.22 25.94
N HIS A 124 -21.84 8.50 26.07
CA HIS A 124 -20.74 8.47 25.11
C HIS A 124 -20.63 7.09 24.45
N LEU A 125 -19.78 6.96 23.43
CA LEU A 125 -19.39 5.64 22.93
C LEU A 125 -18.76 4.83 24.09
N PRO A 126 -19.17 3.57 24.29
CA PRO A 126 -18.72 2.78 25.44
C PRO A 126 -17.25 2.36 25.36
N MET A 127 -16.69 2.26 24.15
CA MET A 127 -15.29 1.86 23.91
C MET A 127 -14.70 2.69 22.78
N LYS A 128 -13.37 2.83 22.80
CA LYS A 128 -12.59 3.22 21.62
C LYS A 128 -12.54 2.02 20.68
N ILE A 129 -13.13 2.16 19.50
CA ILE A 129 -13.33 1.08 18.55
C ILE A 129 -12.15 1.07 17.58
N GLY A 130 -11.37 -0.01 17.59
CA GLY A 130 -10.21 -0.17 16.73
C GLY A 130 -10.63 -0.51 15.30
N ASP A 131 -11.26 -1.67 15.15
CA ASP A 131 -11.86 -2.17 13.91
C ASP A 131 -13.35 -2.44 14.09
N PHE A 132 -14.08 -2.31 12.98
CA PHE A 132 -15.48 -2.70 12.86
C PHE A 132 -15.62 -3.70 11.72
N SER A 133 -16.22 -4.85 11.98
CA SER A 133 -16.55 -5.84 10.95
C SER A 133 -18.03 -6.12 11.01
N ASP A 134 -18.67 -6.17 9.84
CA ASP A 134 -20.09 -6.43 9.74
C ASP A 134 -20.36 -7.71 8.95
N PHE A 135 -21.22 -8.57 9.51
CA PHE A 135 -21.49 -9.90 8.98
C PHE A 135 -22.73 -9.93 8.10
N LEU A 136 -22.94 -11.05 7.41
CA LEU A 136 -24.20 -11.38 6.77
C LEU A 136 -24.82 -12.59 7.47
N ASN A 137 -25.46 -12.37 8.62
CA ASN A 137 -25.86 -13.45 9.53
C ASN A 137 -27.36 -13.79 9.55
N SER A 138 -28.15 -13.38 8.55
CA SER A 138 -29.55 -13.79 8.42
C SER A 138 -29.80 -14.41 7.05
N ARG A 139 -30.29 -15.66 7.06
CA ARG A 139 -30.63 -16.39 5.84
C ARG A 139 -31.78 -15.73 5.08
N THR A 140 -32.80 -15.29 5.81
CA THR A 140 -33.96 -14.60 5.25
C THR A 140 -33.55 -13.27 4.65
N HIS A 141 -32.72 -12.50 5.36
CA HIS A 141 -32.21 -11.23 4.85
C HIS A 141 -31.48 -11.42 3.51
N ALA A 142 -30.51 -12.33 3.44
CA ALA A 142 -29.77 -12.52 2.20
C ALA A 142 -30.61 -13.14 1.06
N LYS A 143 -31.64 -13.94 1.38
CA LYS A 143 -32.62 -14.39 0.36
C LYS A 143 -33.43 -13.22 -0.19
N ASN A 144 -33.82 -12.28 0.66
CA ASN A 144 -34.62 -11.12 0.26
C ASN A 144 -33.81 -10.15 -0.61
N THR A 145 -32.50 -10.02 -0.37
CA THR A 145 -31.62 -9.15 -1.16
C THR A 145 -31.15 -9.78 -2.48
N HIS A 146 -31.12 -11.11 -2.61
CA HIS A 146 -30.71 -11.82 -3.82
C HIS A 146 -31.89 -12.47 -4.57
N SER A 147 -32.63 -11.69 -5.37
CA SER A 147 -33.88 -12.11 -6.05
C SER A 147 -33.73 -12.94 -7.34
N THR A 148 -32.70 -13.78 -7.49
CA THR A 148 -32.54 -14.65 -8.67
C THR A 148 -32.34 -16.11 -8.27
N SER A 149 -32.88 -17.01 -9.10
CA SER A 149 -32.99 -18.48 -8.97
C SER A 149 -31.69 -19.28 -8.83
N SER A 150 -30.61 -18.67 -8.32
CA SER A 150 -29.33 -19.32 -8.06
C SER A 150 -28.62 -18.64 -6.89
N THR A 151 -29.15 -18.76 -5.67
CA THR A 151 -28.34 -18.53 -4.47
C THR A 151 -27.13 -19.46 -4.54
N PRO A 152 -25.88 -18.94 -4.59
CA PRO A 152 -24.70 -19.79 -4.64
C PRO A 152 -24.68 -20.77 -3.46
N VAL A 153 -24.27 -22.02 -3.69
CA VAL A 153 -24.27 -23.09 -2.67
C VAL A 153 -23.46 -22.71 -1.41
N ASN A 154 -22.51 -21.80 -1.54
CA ASN A 154 -21.64 -21.28 -0.48
C ASN A 154 -21.99 -19.85 -0.02
N MET A 155 -23.20 -19.34 -0.29
CA MET A 155 -23.55 -17.96 0.09
C MET A 155 -23.55 -17.76 1.60
N PHE A 156 -23.98 -18.78 2.36
CA PHE A 156 -24.11 -18.71 3.81
C PHE A 156 -23.02 -19.46 4.58
N ASN A 157 -22.24 -20.31 3.90
CA ASN A 157 -21.14 -21.07 4.49
C ASN A 157 -19.88 -20.83 3.66
N PRO A 158 -18.82 -20.18 4.22
CA PRO A 158 -18.64 -19.81 5.63
C PRO A 158 -19.39 -18.52 6.07
N PRO A 159 -19.37 -18.15 7.38
CA PRO A 159 -19.88 -16.86 7.87
C PRO A 159 -19.21 -15.69 7.14
N ARG A 160 -19.96 -14.97 6.30
CA ARG A 160 -19.41 -13.85 5.52
C ARG A 160 -19.42 -12.57 6.34
N ALA A 161 -18.37 -11.79 6.19
CA ALA A 161 -18.24 -10.45 6.74
C ALA A 161 -17.45 -9.55 5.80
N PHE A 162 -17.62 -8.24 5.95
CA PHE A 162 -16.78 -7.22 5.35
C PHE A 162 -16.28 -6.26 6.44
N THR A 163 -15.21 -5.53 6.14
CA THR A 163 -14.69 -4.51 7.06
C THR A 163 -15.56 -3.26 6.96
N GLY A 164 -16.25 -2.92 8.04
CA GLY A 164 -16.99 -1.68 8.17
C GLY A 164 -16.06 -0.50 8.54
N ARG A 165 -16.64 0.70 8.65
CA ARG A 165 -15.87 1.90 8.96
C ARG A 165 -15.96 2.27 10.44
N ALA A 166 -14.90 2.00 11.20
CA ALA A 166 -14.86 2.29 12.64
C ALA A 166 -15.00 3.79 12.97
N SER A 167 -14.45 4.69 12.12
CA SER A 167 -14.46 6.13 12.38
C SER A 167 -15.85 6.79 12.28
N SER A 168 -16.83 6.12 11.66
CA SER A 168 -18.20 6.62 11.49
C SER A 168 -19.18 5.96 12.46
N LEU A 169 -18.69 5.18 13.42
CA LEU A 169 -19.50 4.68 14.53
C LEU A 169 -19.82 5.82 15.48
N VAL A 170 -21.10 6.06 15.70
CA VAL A 170 -21.60 7.11 16.58
C VAL A 170 -22.55 6.54 17.62
N VAL A 171 -22.63 7.21 18.77
CA VAL A 171 -23.55 6.83 19.83
C VAL A 171 -24.99 7.21 19.48
N SER A 172 -25.96 6.43 19.96
CA SER A 172 -27.39 6.74 19.84
C SER A 172 -27.71 8.20 20.21
N GLY A 173 -28.58 8.83 19.42
CA GLY A 173 -28.94 10.25 19.53
C GLY A 173 -28.13 11.18 18.61
N THR A 174 -27.04 10.71 18.01
CA THR A 174 -26.28 11.49 17.02
C THR A 174 -27.08 11.69 15.73
N PRO A 175 -27.33 12.94 15.27
CA PRO A 175 -28.04 13.18 14.01
C PRO A 175 -27.25 12.69 12.80
N ILE A 176 -27.90 11.96 11.89
CA ILE A 176 -27.28 11.46 10.66
C ILE A 176 -27.70 12.31 9.47
N VAL A 177 -26.71 12.87 8.77
CA VAL A 177 -26.93 13.66 7.55
C VAL A 177 -27.02 12.72 6.36
N ARG A 178 -28.06 12.89 5.53
CA ARG A 178 -28.22 12.16 4.27
C ARG A 178 -26.98 12.37 3.39
N PRO A 179 -26.26 11.30 2.98
CA PRO A 179 -25.03 11.47 2.23
C PRO A 179 -25.30 11.81 0.75
N LEU A 180 -24.33 12.49 0.14
CA LEU A 180 -24.21 12.58 -1.31
C LEU A 180 -23.48 11.33 -1.81
N GLY A 181 -23.84 10.84 -3.00
CA GLY A 181 -23.17 9.69 -3.59
C GLY A 181 -23.11 9.73 -5.10
N HIS A 182 -22.38 8.76 -5.66
CA HIS A 182 -22.39 8.46 -7.09
C HIS A 182 -23.66 7.66 -7.39
N LEU A 183 -24.57 8.26 -8.15
CA LEU A 183 -25.87 7.70 -8.48
C LEU A 183 -25.96 7.44 -9.98
N ILE A 184 -26.77 6.47 -10.38
CA ILE A 184 -27.05 6.13 -11.78
C ILE A 184 -28.54 6.39 -12.03
N ASP A 185 -28.87 7.22 -13.02
CA ASP A 185 -30.25 7.47 -13.41
C ASP A 185 -30.85 6.32 -14.25
N SER A 186 -32.15 6.40 -14.56
CA SER A 186 -32.85 5.37 -15.35
C SER A 186 -32.34 5.22 -16.78
N SER A 187 -31.55 6.18 -17.29
CA SER A 187 -30.89 6.10 -18.60
C SER A 187 -29.51 5.45 -18.55
N GLY A 188 -29.01 5.14 -17.34
CA GLY A 188 -27.66 4.61 -17.10
C GLY A 188 -26.57 5.68 -16.96
N LYS A 189 -26.95 6.97 -16.86
CA LYS A 189 -25.99 8.07 -16.72
C LYS A 189 -25.65 8.31 -15.25
N ALA A 190 -24.36 8.39 -14.97
CA ALA A 190 -23.83 8.72 -13.66
C ALA A 190 -24.00 10.22 -13.32
N TYR A 191 -24.36 10.52 -12.08
CA TYR A 191 -24.39 11.87 -11.52
C TYR A 191 -24.08 11.86 -10.01
N VAL A 192 -23.73 13.02 -9.46
CA VAL A 192 -23.54 13.20 -8.01
C VAL A 192 -24.78 13.87 -7.43
N GLY A 193 -25.33 13.31 -6.36
CA GLY A 193 -26.50 13.87 -5.69
C GLY A 193 -26.80 13.22 -4.35
N PRO A 194 -27.76 13.77 -3.58
CA PRO A 194 -28.20 13.14 -2.34
C PRO A 194 -28.84 11.78 -2.63
N SER A 195 -28.49 10.77 -1.84
CA SER A 195 -29.11 9.44 -1.95
C SER A 195 -30.64 9.56 -1.85
N GLN A 196 -31.34 8.91 -2.77
CA GLN A 196 -32.79 8.75 -2.82
C GLN A 196 -33.25 7.47 -2.10
N GLN A 197 -32.34 6.56 -1.76
CA GLN A 197 -32.65 5.27 -1.13
C GLN A 197 -31.86 5.05 0.17
N MET A 198 -31.99 6.00 1.10
CA MET A 198 -31.46 5.86 2.46
C MET A 198 -32.32 4.89 3.28
N ASP A 199 -31.66 3.98 3.98
CA ASP A 199 -32.24 2.83 4.63
C ASP A 199 -31.55 2.56 5.98
N VAL A 200 -32.17 1.70 6.78
CA VAL A 200 -31.71 1.27 8.11
C VAL A 200 -31.48 -0.24 8.09
N GLU A 201 -30.56 -0.71 8.94
CA GLU A 201 -30.29 -2.13 9.11
C GLU A 201 -30.37 -2.48 10.59
N MET A 202 -31.35 -3.33 10.93
CA MET A 202 -31.62 -3.71 12.32
C MET A 202 -30.68 -4.82 12.76
N GLU A 203 -29.72 -4.47 13.63
CA GLU A 203 -28.63 -5.37 14.00
C GLU A 203 -28.34 -5.39 15.50
N PHE A 204 -27.60 -6.42 15.89
CA PHE A 204 -26.85 -6.44 17.13
C PHE A 204 -25.36 -6.39 16.80
N ALA A 205 -24.55 -5.97 17.75
CA ALA A 205 -23.11 -6.09 17.65
C ALA A 205 -22.51 -6.46 19.00
N PHE A 206 -21.35 -7.12 18.99
CA PHE A 206 -20.65 -7.46 20.22
C PHE A 206 -19.23 -6.91 20.23
N PHE A 207 -18.78 -6.50 21.41
CA PHE A 207 -17.44 -5.99 21.64
C PHE A 207 -16.48 -7.12 22.03
N ILE A 208 -15.26 -7.07 21.50
CA ILE A 208 -14.14 -7.88 21.97
C ILE A 208 -13.66 -7.31 23.31
N GLY A 209 -13.63 -8.14 24.35
CA GLY A 209 -13.07 -7.85 25.67
C GLY A 209 -11.61 -8.25 25.74
N GLU A 210 -11.33 -9.55 25.77
CA GLU A 210 -9.96 -10.06 25.73
C GLU A 210 -9.49 -10.18 24.28
N GLY A 211 -8.41 -9.48 23.92
CA GLY A 211 -7.89 -9.52 22.54
C GLY A 211 -7.35 -10.90 22.14
N ILE A 212 -7.33 -11.16 20.84
CA ILE A 212 -6.71 -12.35 20.21
C ILE A 212 -5.48 -11.87 19.47
N LYS A 213 -4.30 -12.41 19.79
CA LYS A 213 -3.06 -11.95 19.16
C LYS A 213 -3.00 -12.37 17.70
N ARG A 214 -2.27 -11.59 16.91
CA ARG A 214 -2.01 -11.89 15.51
C ARG A 214 -1.47 -13.31 15.33
N PHE A 215 -2.02 -14.01 14.34
CA PHE A 215 -1.71 -15.41 14.00
C PHE A 215 -2.13 -16.46 15.04
N GLU A 216 -2.68 -16.05 16.20
CA GLU A 216 -3.36 -16.97 17.09
C GLU A 216 -4.78 -17.23 16.56
N ARG A 217 -5.33 -18.39 16.93
CA ARG A 217 -6.68 -18.81 16.59
C ARG A 217 -7.43 -19.04 17.89
N VAL A 218 -8.72 -18.73 17.90
CA VAL A 218 -9.61 -19.08 19.01
C VAL A 218 -10.44 -20.29 18.62
N SER A 219 -10.57 -21.25 19.54
CA SER A 219 -11.51 -22.35 19.39
C SER A 219 -12.94 -21.87 19.61
N ILE A 220 -13.93 -22.57 19.05
CA ILE A 220 -15.34 -22.22 19.26
C ILE A 220 -15.74 -22.28 20.74
N GLU A 221 -15.14 -23.19 21.51
CA GLU A 221 -15.36 -23.31 22.95
C GLU A 221 -14.77 -22.16 23.77
N GLU A 222 -13.81 -21.42 23.22
CA GLU A 222 -13.14 -20.29 23.88
C GLU A 222 -13.63 -18.94 23.38
N ALA A 223 -14.26 -18.87 22.21
CA ALA A 223 -14.66 -17.63 21.56
C ALA A 223 -15.46 -16.68 22.47
N GLU A 224 -16.45 -17.19 23.21
CA GLU A 224 -17.27 -16.35 24.09
C GLU A 224 -16.54 -15.82 25.33
N LYS A 225 -15.33 -16.30 25.65
CA LYS A 225 -14.49 -15.71 26.70
C LYS A 225 -13.92 -14.37 26.27
N HIS A 226 -13.73 -14.20 24.96
CA HIS A 226 -13.22 -12.97 24.35
C HIS A 226 -14.32 -11.92 24.12
N ILE A 227 -15.60 -12.24 24.36
CA ILE A 227 -16.71 -11.31 24.15
C ILE A 227 -17.02 -10.58 25.46
N PHE A 228 -16.97 -9.24 25.42
CA PHE A 228 -17.32 -8.39 26.56
C PHE A 228 -18.84 -8.27 26.75
N GLY A 229 -19.55 -7.95 25.66
CA GLY A 229 -21.00 -7.78 25.70
C GLY A 229 -21.57 -7.26 24.39
N VAL A 230 -22.88 -7.06 24.38
CA VAL A 230 -23.71 -6.83 23.20
C VAL A 230 -24.36 -5.45 23.25
N VAL A 231 -24.49 -4.82 22.08
CA VAL A 231 -25.19 -3.55 21.85
C VAL A 231 -26.17 -3.71 20.68
N LEU A 232 -27.14 -2.81 20.59
CA LEU A 232 -27.90 -2.59 19.36
C LEU A 232 -27.05 -1.84 18.36
N LEU A 233 -27.19 -2.17 17.07
CA LEU A 233 -26.50 -1.51 15.96
C LEU A 233 -27.53 -1.16 14.87
N ASN A 234 -27.44 0.05 14.33
CA ASN A 234 -28.08 0.44 13.08
C ASN A 234 -27.01 0.79 12.06
N ASP A 235 -26.84 -0.06 11.04
CA ASP A 235 -25.90 0.19 9.95
C ASP A 235 -26.56 0.97 8.81
N TRP A 236 -26.50 2.30 8.89
CA TRP A 236 -27.18 3.16 7.94
C TRP A 236 -26.66 2.91 6.52
N SER A 237 -27.60 2.79 5.59
CA SER A 237 -27.31 2.31 4.24
C SER A 237 -27.90 3.22 3.18
N THR A 238 -27.22 3.36 2.04
CA THR A 238 -27.78 4.04 0.86
C THR A 238 -27.76 3.12 -0.35
N ARG A 239 -28.91 2.52 -0.67
CA ARG A 239 -29.01 1.39 -1.62
C ARG A 239 -28.66 1.76 -3.05
N ASP A 240 -28.98 2.98 -3.43
CA ASP A 240 -28.70 3.54 -4.76
C ASP A 240 -27.22 3.90 -4.95
N VAL A 241 -26.50 4.21 -3.86
CA VAL A 241 -25.03 4.36 -3.86
C VAL A 241 -24.36 2.99 -3.78
N GLN A 242 -24.95 2.04 -3.04
CA GLN A 242 -24.42 0.69 -2.87
C GLN A 242 -24.40 -0.08 -4.19
N ALA A 243 -25.51 -0.08 -4.92
CA ALA A 243 -25.67 -0.86 -6.14
C ALA A 243 -24.52 -0.72 -7.16
N PRO A 244 -24.01 0.48 -7.49
CA PRO A 244 -22.88 0.63 -8.40
C PRO A 244 -21.50 0.30 -7.80
N GLU A 245 -21.29 0.35 -6.48
CA GLU A 245 -19.96 0.14 -5.86
C GLU A 245 -19.75 -1.26 -5.27
N ASP A 246 -20.82 -2.02 -5.00
CA ASP A 246 -20.77 -3.28 -4.25
C ASP A 246 -19.96 -4.39 -4.94
N HIS A 247 -19.86 -4.38 -6.28
CA HIS A 247 -19.11 -5.39 -7.03
C HIS A 247 -17.83 -4.82 -7.65
N PRO A 248 -16.64 -5.44 -7.45
CA PRO A 248 -16.38 -6.71 -6.74
C PRO A 248 -15.93 -6.58 -5.28
N PHE A 249 -15.92 -5.38 -4.69
CA PHE A 249 -15.20 -5.08 -3.45
C PHE A 249 -16.05 -4.89 -2.18
N ALA A 250 -17.36 -5.13 -2.26
CA ALA A 250 -18.38 -4.83 -1.24
C ALA A 250 -18.68 -3.33 -1.07
N ALA A 251 -19.77 -3.04 -0.38
CA ALA A 251 -20.22 -1.68 -0.07
C ALA A 251 -19.14 -0.84 0.63
N PHE A 252 -19.03 0.43 0.25
CA PHE A 252 -18.05 1.37 0.78
C PHE A 252 -18.72 2.68 1.22
N ASN A 253 -18.86 3.67 0.34
CA ASN A 253 -19.48 4.96 0.69
C ASN A 253 -20.94 4.80 1.12
N ALA A 254 -21.60 3.76 0.62
CA ALA A 254 -22.98 3.46 0.93
C ALA A 254 -23.22 3.04 2.38
N LYS A 255 -22.15 2.72 3.13
CA LYS A 255 -22.17 2.29 4.54
C LYS A 255 -21.27 3.16 5.43
N SER A 256 -20.15 3.64 4.90
CA SER A 256 -19.10 4.31 5.68
C SER A 256 -19.48 5.72 6.18
N PHE A 257 -20.69 6.21 5.90
CA PHE A 257 -21.12 7.54 6.31
C PHE A 257 -21.62 7.58 7.75
N ALA A 258 -22.25 6.51 8.25
CA ALA A 258 -22.68 6.41 9.64
C ALA A 258 -23.09 4.97 10.01
N SER A 259 -22.69 4.53 11.20
CA SER A 259 -23.32 3.39 11.88
C SER A 259 -23.58 3.81 13.33
N THR A 260 -24.75 3.49 13.88
CA THR A 260 -25.15 3.96 15.23
C THR A 260 -25.24 2.80 16.20
N ILE A 261 -24.64 2.91 17.38
CA ILE A 261 -24.76 1.90 18.45
C ILE A 261 -25.44 2.43 19.71
N SER A 262 -26.11 1.52 20.44
CA SER A 262 -26.62 1.83 21.79
C SER A 262 -25.47 2.06 22.78
N PRO A 263 -25.60 2.97 23.75
CA PRO A 263 -24.51 3.34 24.65
C PRO A 263 -24.25 2.32 25.79
N TRP A 264 -25.23 1.47 26.09
CA TRP A 264 -25.15 0.47 27.16
C TRP A 264 -24.78 -0.89 26.60
N VAL A 265 -23.67 -1.45 27.09
CA VAL A 265 -23.16 -2.77 26.71
C VAL A 265 -23.66 -3.81 27.69
N VAL A 266 -24.56 -4.67 27.23
CA VAL A 266 -25.12 -5.77 28.03
C VAL A 266 -24.14 -6.93 28.03
N SER A 267 -23.61 -7.29 29.20
CA SER A 267 -22.63 -8.38 29.31
C SER A 267 -23.22 -9.72 28.86
N ILE A 268 -22.40 -10.58 28.26
CA ILE A 268 -22.84 -11.92 27.84
C ILE A 268 -23.37 -12.75 29.02
N ASP A 269 -22.83 -12.55 30.22
CA ASP A 269 -23.27 -13.20 31.46
C ASP A 269 -24.69 -12.77 31.89
N ALA A 270 -25.12 -11.54 31.56
CA ALA A 270 -26.49 -11.09 31.79
C ALA A 270 -27.49 -11.72 30.80
N LEU A 271 -27.02 -12.05 29.60
CA LEU A 271 -27.83 -12.66 28.54
C LEU A 271 -27.97 -14.17 28.68
N GLU A 272 -27.17 -14.82 29.52
CA GLU A 272 -27.09 -16.28 29.60
C GLU A 272 -28.44 -16.95 29.92
N ALA A 273 -29.31 -16.27 30.68
CA ALA A 273 -30.68 -16.75 30.95
C ALA A 273 -31.56 -16.85 29.69
N TYR A 274 -31.20 -16.17 28.62
CA TYR A 274 -31.91 -16.10 27.33
C TYR A 274 -31.23 -16.94 26.25
N ARG A 275 -30.20 -17.72 26.57
CA ARG A 275 -29.47 -18.52 25.59
C ARG A 275 -30.37 -19.53 24.89
N THR A 276 -30.23 -19.63 23.58
CA THR A 276 -30.97 -20.58 22.76
C THR A 276 -30.10 -21.73 22.27
N LYS A 277 -30.74 -22.76 21.73
CA LYS A 277 -30.05 -23.75 20.88
C LYS A 277 -29.73 -23.16 19.52
N ALA A 278 -28.70 -23.69 18.88
CA ALA A 278 -28.32 -23.31 17.52
C ALA A 278 -29.47 -23.62 16.54
N GLN A 279 -29.69 -22.72 15.59
CA GLN A 279 -30.58 -23.00 14.47
C GLN A 279 -30.00 -24.13 13.61
N PRO A 280 -30.83 -24.97 12.95
CA PRO A 280 -30.33 -25.97 12.01
C PRO A 280 -29.50 -25.31 10.89
N GLN A 281 -28.24 -25.74 10.78
CA GLN A 281 -27.28 -25.24 9.79
C GLN A 281 -27.17 -26.19 8.58
N GLU A 282 -27.13 -25.62 7.38
CA GLU A 282 -26.90 -26.28 6.10
C GLU A 282 -25.56 -25.86 5.48
N PRO A 283 -24.72 -26.81 5.05
CA PRO A 283 -24.88 -28.25 5.21
C PRO A 283 -24.73 -28.67 6.68
N SER A 284 -25.37 -29.76 7.09
CA SER A 284 -25.38 -30.22 8.49
C SER A 284 -24.02 -30.71 8.99
N ASP A 285 -23.10 -31.03 8.07
CA ASP A 285 -21.72 -31.42 8.33
C ASP A 285 -20.77 -30.22 8.21
N LEU A 286 -20.95 -29.24 9.09
CA LEU A 286 -20.03 -28.11 9.17
C LEU A 286 -18.58 -28.55 9.37
N LEU A 287 -17.64 -27.73 8.89
CA LEU A 287 -16.22 -27.96 9.14
C LEU A 287 -15.94 -27.94 10.65
N PRO A 288 -15.02 -28.80 11.16
CA PRO A 288 -14.85 -29.01 12.60
C PRO A 288 -14.60 -27.75 13.44
N TYR A 289 -14.01 -26.71 12.86
CA TYR A 289 -13.72 -25.46 13.57
C TYR A 289 -14.96 -24.58 13.81
N LEU A 290 -16.07 -24.81 13.09
CA LEU A 290 -17.35 -24.14 13.29
C LEU A 290 -18.40 -25.04 13.96
N THR A 291 -18.07 -26.31 14.21
CA THR A 291 -18.98 -27.25 14.87
C THR A 291 -18.95 -27.05 16.38
N ASP A 292 -20.00 -26.47 16.94
CA ASP A 292 -20.18 -26.43 18.40
C ASP A 292 -20.81 -27.73 18.90
N LYS A 293 -20.05 -28.49 19.69
CA LYS A 293 -20.51 -29.76 20.30
C LYS A 293 -21.63 -29.57 21.31
N LYS A 294 -21.80 -28.35 21.85
CA LYS A 294 -22.88 -28.01 22.78
C LYS A 294 -24.13 -27.51 22.07
N GLU A 295 -24.08 -27.32 20.75
CA GLU A 295 -25.17 -26.79 19.93
C GLU A 295 -25.72 -25.45 20.46
N LEU A 296 -24.83 -24.57 20.95
CA LEU A 296 -25.25 -23.27 21.50
C LEU A 296 -25.58 -22.31 20.35
N GLY A 297 -26.76 -21.71 20.44
CA GLY A 297 -27.19 -20.63 19.58
C GLY A 297 -26.81 -19.27 20.13
N THR A 298 -27.49 -18.24 19.64
CA THR A 298 -27.42 -16.89 20.18
C THR A 298 -28.34 -16.76 21.42
N PHE A 299 -29.20 -15.75 21.45
CA PHE A 299 -30.05 -15.42 22.59
C PHE A 299 -31.44 -15.01 22.09
N ASP A 300 -32.45 -15.29 22.91
CA ASP A 300 -33.84 -14.85 22.71
C ASP A 300 -33.98 -13.38 23.13
N ILE A 301 -33.62 -12.49 22.20
CA ILE A 301 -33.68 -11.05 22.39
C ILE A 301 -34.49 -10.46 21.25
N SER A 302 -35.66 -9.93 21.60
CA SER A 302 -36.51 -9.22 20.65
C SER A 302 -35.95 -7.83 20.38
N ILE A 303 -35.99 -7.41 19.12
CA ILE A 303 -35.59 -6.08 18.68
C ILE A 303 -36.76 -5.42 17.96
N HIS A 304 -37.01 -4.16 18.30
CA HIS A 304 -38.10 -3.38 17.76
C HIS A 304 -37.57 -2.05 17.21
N MET A 305 -38.11 -1.64 16.07
CA MET A 305 -37.79 -0.37 15.44
C MET A 305 -39.08 0.37 15.13
N GLU A 306 -39.07 1.66 15.44
CA GLU A 306 -40.17 2.59 15.21
C GLU A 306 -39.67 3.74 14.37
N TRP A 307 -40.49 4.21 13.43
CA TRP A 307 -40.20 5.40 12.66
C TRP A 307 -41.18 6.52 13.01
N ARG A 308 -40.61 7.71 13.25
CA ARG A 308 -41.32 8.96 13.48
C ARG A 308 -40.74 10.03 12.56
N LEU A 309 -41.54 11.02 12.16
CA LEU A 309 -41.03 12.16 11.37
C LEU A 309 -40.35 13.21 12.25
N SER A 310 -40.82 13.37 13.49
CA SER A 310 -40.14 14.10 14.57
C SER A 310 -40.31 13.35 15.90
N PRO A 311 -39.51 13.65 16.93
CA PRO A 311 -39.63 12.99 18.24
C PRO A 311 -41.02 13.07 18.87
N GLU A 312 -41.79 14.12 18.56
CA GLU A 312 -43.13 14.39 19.09
C GLU A 312 -44.27 13.81 18.24
N GLU A 313 -43.96 13.32 17.03
CA GLU A 313 -44.97 12.78 16.12
C GLU A 313 -45.28 11.29 16.38
N GLU A 314 -46.46 10.86 15.93
CA GLU A 314 -46.89 9.47 16.02
C GLU A 314 -45.99 8.53 15.20
N VAL A 315 -45.84 7.30 15.69
CA VAL A 315 -45.10 6.25 14.99
C VAL A 315 -45.86 5.88 13.73
N PHE A 316 -45.26 6.11 12.56
CA PHE A 316 -45.91 5.83 11.26
C PHE A 316 -45.57 4.44 10.70
N ALA A 317 -44.49 3.82 11.18
CA ALA A 317 -44.11 2.47 10.82
C ALA A 317 -43.41 1.78 11.99
N THR A 318 -43.49 0.45 12.04
CA THR A 318 -42.77 -0.38 12.99
C THR A 318 -42.27 -1.67 12.35
N ALA A 319 -41.20 -2.22 12.91
CA ALA A 319 -40.64 -3.51 12.53
C ALA A 319 -40.17 -4.23 13.80
N THR A 320 -40.33 -5.55 13.83
CA THR A 320 -39.90 -6.38 14.96
C THR A 320 -39.15 -7.59 14.43
N SER A 321 -38.07 -7.94 15.09
CA SER A 321 -37.29 -9.13 14.81
C SER A 321 -36.79 -9.73 16.13
N ASN A 322 -35.97 -10.77 16.03
CA ASN A 322 -35.38 -11.42 17.20
C ASN A 322 -33.99 -11.98 16.84
N LEU A 323 -33.04 -11.87 17.76
CA LEU A 323 -31.67 -12.35 17.58
C LEU A 323 -31.59 -13.88 17.34
N THR A 324 -32.63 -14.64 17.68
CA THR A 324 -32.77 -16.06 17.31
C THR A 324 -32.84 -16.32 15.81
N ASN A 325 -33.10 -15.28 14.99
CA ASN A 325 -33.05 -15.38 13.53
C ASN A 325 -31.61 -15.30 12.98
N ALA A 326 -30.60 -15.07 13.83
CA ALA A 326 -29.21 -15.17 13.45
C ALA A 326 -28.86 -16.63 13.11
N TYR A 327 -28.16 -16.81 11.99
CA TYR A 327 -27.84 -18.14 11.46
C TYR A 327 -26.56 -18.74 12.10
N TRP A 328 -25.58 -17.90 12.39
CA TRP A 328 -24.32 -18.19 13.07
C TRP A 328 -24.35 -17.61 14.48
N SER A 329 -23.87 -18.36 15.47
CA SER A 329 -23.69 -17.84 16.83
C SER A 329 -22.54 -16.83 16.89
N PHE A 330 -22.49 -16.00 17.95
CA PHE A 330 -21.36 -15.09 18.17
C PHE A 330 -20.03 -15.84 18.27
N ALA A 331 -20.05 -17.04 18.87
CA ALA A 331 -18.89 -17.93 18.93
C ALA A 331 -18.41 -18.33 17.52
N GLN A 332 -19.33 -18.70 16.62
CA GLN A 332 -19.01 -19.05 15.24
C GLN A 332 -18.49 -17.85 14.44
N MET A 333 -19.09 -16.67 14.61
CA MET A 333 -18.65 -15.43 13.96
C MET A 333 -17.20 -15.09 14.34
N LEU A 334 -16.90 -15.05 15.64
CA LEU A 334 -15.56 -14.72 16.13
C LEU A 334 -14.53 -15.80 15.76
N THR A 335 -14.89 -17.07 15.90
CA THR A 335 -14.03 -18.19 15.52
C THR A 335 -13.66 -18.14 14.05
N HIS A 336 -14.62 -17.84 13.17
CA HIS A 336 -14.36 -17.68 11.75
C HIS A 336 -13.43 -16.50 11.46
N HIS A 337 -13.69 -15.35 12.06
CA HIS A 337 -12.93 -14.13 11.81
C HIS A 337 -11.47 -14.26 12.23
N ALA A 338 -11.20 -14.89 13.39
CA ALA A 338 -9.85 -15.16 13.87
C ALA A 338 -9.18 -16.38 13.19
N PHE A 339 -9.91 -17.21 12.43
CA PHE A 339 -9.39 -18.49 11.91
C PHE A 339 -8.13 -18.34 11.03
N GLY A 340 -8.12 -17.29 10.21
CA GLY A 340 -6.99 -16.93 9.34
C GLY A 340 -5.78 -16.33 10.07
N GLY A 341 -5.88 -16.14 11.40
CA GLY A 341 -4.87 -15.46 12.20
C GLY A 341 -5.06 -13.95 12.31
N CYS A 342 -6.29 -13.45 12.08
CA CYS A 342 -6.62 -12.03 12.28
C CYS A 342 -6.44 -11.66 13.75
N GLU A 343 -5.73 -10.57 14.00
CA GLU A 343 -5.63 -9.99 15.34
C GLU A 343 -6.99 -9.37 15.71
N MET A 344 -7.43 -9.57 16.95
CA MET A 344 -8.61 -8.93 17.54
C MET A 344 -8.17 -8.11 18.74
N ARG A 345 -8.53 -6.83 18.76
CA ARG A 345 -8.17 -5.90 19.82
C ARG A 345 -9.35 -5.69 20.75
N THR A 346 -9.05 -5.42 22.02
CA THR A 346 -10.08 -5.01 22.98
C THR A 346 -10.79 -3.74 22.50
N GLY A 347 -12.10 -3.83 22.35
CA GLY A 347 -12.95 -2.76 21.85
C GLY A 347 -13.28 -2.84 20.36
N ASP A 348 -12.74 -3.82 19.61
CA ASP A 348 -13.23 -4.10 18.26
C ASP A 348 -14.70 -4.52 18.31
N LEU A 349 -15.46 -4.11 17.29
CA LEU A 349 -16.92 -4.31 17.21
C LEU A 349 -17.25 -5.26 16.05
N LEU A 350 -18.04 -6.29 16.31
CA LEU A 350 -18.52 -7.24 15.30
C LEU A 350 -20.05 -7.13 15.19
N GLY A 351 -20.54 -6.58 14.07
CA GLY A 351 -21.96 -6.50 13.72
C GLY A 351 -22.49 -7.84 13.24
N THR A 352 -23.76 -8.11 13.50
CA THR A 352 -24.40 -9.35 13.06
C THR A 352 -24.76 -9.32 11.58
N GLY A 353 -24.87 -8.17 10.94
CA GLY A 353 -25.70 -8.03 9.76
C GLY A 353 -27.18 -7.99 10.11
N THR A 354 -27.98 -7.46 9.19
CA THR A 354 -29.42 -7.27 9.34
C THR A 354 -30.15 -8.55 9.78
N ILE A 355 -30.83 -8.50 10.93
CA ILE A 355 -31.57 -9.64 11.49
C ILE A 355 -33.02 -9.64 10.99
N THR A 356 -33.34 -10.56 10.07
CA THR A 356 -34.69 -10.71 9.49
C THR A 356 -35.33 -12.06 9.82
N GLY A 357 -36.56 -12.04 10.34
CA GLY A 357 -37.37 -13.24 10.61
C GLY A 357 -38.24 -13.69 9.43
N GLU A 358 -38.78 -14.91 9.48
CA GLU A 358 -39.55 -15.53 8.39
C GLU A 358 -41.02 -15.06 8.25
N ALA A 359 -41.54 -14.27 9.20
CA ALA A 359 -42.95 -13.87 9.21
C ALA A 359 -43.26 -12.77 8.18
N ASN A 360 -44.39 -12.91 7.48
CA ASN A 360 -44.99 -11.95 6.52
C ASN A 360 -45.45 -10.60 7.13
N SER A 361 -44.92 -10.19 8.28
CA SER A 361 -45.28 -8.95 8.98
C SER A 361 -44.03 -8.17 9.36
N GLY A 362 -43.67 -7.19 8.52
CA GLY A 362 -42.61 -6.22 8.81
C GLY A 362 -41.45 -6.35 7.84
N ILE A 363 -41.36 -5.43 6.88
CA ILE A 363 -40.18 -5.31 6.04
C ILE A 363 -39.09 -4.70 6.94
N ASN A 364 -38.06 -5.48 7.30
CA ASN A 364 -36.93 -4.99 8.13
C ASN A 364 -35.96 -4.07 7.36
N GLN A 365 -36.36 -3.66 6.15
CA GLN A 365 -35.70 -2.74 5.23
C GLN A 365 -36.78 -1.92 4.52
N LEU A 366 -36.51 -0.68 4.13
CA LEU A 366 -37.45 0.11 3.33
C LEU A 366 -37.41 -0.31 1.84
N SER A 367 -37.59 -1.59 1.49
CA SER A 367 -37.57 -2.01 0.08
C SER A 367 -38.87 -2.68 -0.37
N GLY A 368 -39.60 -2.01 -1.27
CA GLY A 368 -40.37 -2.71 -2.31
C GLY A 368 -41.69 -2.09 -2.79
N ARG A 369 -42.45 -1.33 -1.99
CA ARG A 369 -43.79 -0.85 -2.42
C ARG A 369 -44.23 0.56 -1.99
N ALA A 370 -43.43 1.31 -1.22
CA ALA A 370 -43.81 2.67 -0.81
C ALA A 370 -43.17 3.81 -1.64
N TYR A 371 -42.29 3.49 -2.60
CA TYR A 371 -41.55 4.49 -3.39
C TYR A 371 -42.24 4.93 -4.70
N THR A 372 -43.50 4.56 -4.94
CA THR A 372 -44.18 4.97 -6.19
C THR A 372 -44.88 6.34 -6.15
N GLU A 373 -44.95 7.05 -5.02
CA GLU A 373 -45.54 8.40 -5.01
C GLU A 373 -44.88 9.39 -4.02
N TRP A 374 -43.55 9.54 -4.03
CA TRP A 374 -42.93 10.72 -3.39
C TRP A 374 -41.83 11.28 -4.27
N ASN A 375 -42.27 11.90 -5.38
CA ASN A 375 -41.47 12.75 -6.23
C ASN A 375 -41.18 14.06 -5.46
N THR A 376 -40.19 14.06 -4.56
CA THR A 376 -39.63 15.32 -4.05
C THR A 376 -38.86 15.96 -5.20
N GLY A 377 -39.48 16.99 -5.79
CA GLY A 377 -38.96 17.71 -6.94
C GLY A 377 -37.52 18.21 -6.76
N ASN A 378 -36.86 18.29 -7.90
CA ASN A 378 -35.52 18.77 -8.20
C ASN A 378 -35.03 19.95 -7.30
N PRO A 379 -33.75 19.98 -6.83
CA PRO A 379 -33.23 21.00 -5.91
C PRO A 379 -33.08 22.44 -6.45
N ASP A 380 -33.43 22.72 -7.71
CA ASP A 380 -33.30 24.05 -8.32
C ASP A 380 -34.62 24.85 -8.33
N ALA A 381 -35.23 25.04 -7.15
CA ALA A 381 -36.62 25.51 -7.03
C ALA A 381 -36.86 27.05 -7.11
N CYS A 382 -35.88 27.86 -7.55
CA CYS A 382 -36.10 29.30 -7.82
C CYS A 382 -35.46 29.80 -9.13
N GLY A 383 -35.26 28.90 -10.10
CA GLY A 383 -34.95 29.29 -11.48
C GLY A 383 -36.21 29.74 -12.24
N LYS A 384 -36.05 30.66 -13.20
CA LYS A 384 -37.10 31.37 -13.96
C LYS A 384 -38.18 30.51 -14.65
N GLN A 385 -38.14 29.18 -14.59
CA GLN A 385 -39.05 28.28 -15.32
C GLN A 385 -39.92 27.33 -14.47
N GLU A 386 -39.81 27.29 -13.13
CA GLU A 386 -40.65 26.39 -12.30
C GLU A 386 -41.33 27.07 -11.11
N ILE A 387 -42.19 28.05 -11.40
CA ILE A 387 -42.94 28.81 -10.38
C ILE A 387 -43.99 27.96 -9.63
N SER A 388 -44.35 26.78 -10.14
CA SER A 388 -45.39 25.91 -9.55
C SER A 388 -44.95 25.08 -8.34
N ALA A 389 -43.65 24.95 -8.07
CA ALA A 389 -43.12 24.14 -6.96
C ALA A 389 -42.99 24.91 -5.63
N CYS A 390 -43.03 26.25 -5.65
CA CYS A 390 -42.95 27.07 -4.44
C CYS A 390 -44.32 27.22 -3.76
N ARG A 391 -44.51 26.57 -2.61
CA ARG A 391 -45.66 26.83 -1.71
C ARG A 391 -45.37 28.03 -0.80
N LEU A 392 -46.07 29.14 -1.03
CA LEU A 392 -46.05 30.33 -0.19
C LEU A 392 -47.28 30.29 0.74
N ASP A 393 -47.15 29.62 1.88
CA ASP A 393 -48.21 29.59 2.89
C ASP A 393 -48.15 30.82 3.83
N GLN A 394 -46.98 31.47 3.97
CA GLN A 394 -46.77 32.61 4.88
C GLN A 394 -45.99 33.81 4.25
N GLY A 395 -45.85 33.87 2.92
CA GLY A 395 -45.07 34.91 2.23
C GLY A 395 -43.55 34.61 2.17
N PRO A 396 -42.78 35.38 1.37
CA PRO A 396 -41.34 35.14 1.21
C PRO A 396 -40.56 35.51 2.51
N PRO A 397 -39.47 34.77 2.84
CA PRO A 397 -38.93 33.63 2.09
C PRO A 397 -39.78 32.36 2.24
N CYS A 398 -39.92 31.60 1.14
CA CYS A 398 -40.61 30.31 1.13
C CYS A 398 -39.88 29.30 2.05
N TYR A 399 -40.59 28.24 2.46
CA TYR A 399 -40.10 27.25 3.43
C TYR A 399 -38.71 26.69 3.04
N ALA A 400 -38.52 26.34 1.77
CA ALA A 400 -37.24 25.85 1.26
C ALA A 400 -36.10 26.90 1.38
N CYS A 401 -36.34 28.16 1.01
CA CYS A 401 -35.32 29.21 1.13
C CYS A 401 -34.96 29.51 2.60
N ARG A 402 -35.94 29.37 3.51
CA ARG A 402 -35.75 29.55 4.96
C ARG A 402 -34.91 28.42 5.56
N LEU A 403 -35.14 27.18 5.12
CA LEU A 403 -34.42 25.99 5.59
C LEU A 403 -32.94 26.00 5.17
N TYR A 404 -32.62 26.56 4.00
CA TYR A 404 -31.26 26.58 3.45
C TYR A 404 -30.55 27.94 3.56
N ALA A 405 -31.13 28.91 4.30
CA ALA A 405 -30.55 30.24 4.52
C ALA A 405 -30.13 30.98 3.22
N ARG A 406 -31.02 30.98 2.20
CA ARG A 406 -30.78 31.66 0.91
C ARG A 406 -31.80 32.78 0.63
N GLU A 407 -31.41 33.74 -0.21
CA GLU A 407 -32.26 34.87 -0.62
C GLU A 407 -33.38 34.40 -1.56
N CYS A 408 -34.63 34.85 -1.31
CA CYS A 408 -35.82 34.40 -2.04
C CYS A 408 -36.23 35.43 -3.10
N ILE A 409 -36.31 35.02 -4.37
CA ILE A 409 -36.49 35.91 -5.54
C ILE A 409 -37.98 36.17 -5.89
N ILE A 410 -38.93 35.51 -5.20
CA ILE A 410 -40.37 35.64 -5.47
C ILE A 410 -40.97 36.74 -4.60
N SER A 411 -41.45 37.81 -5.23
CA SER A 411 -42.03 38.97 -4.52
C SER A 411 -43.54 38.86 -4.23
N GLU A 412 -44.34 38.17 -5.07
CA GLU A 412 -45.81 38.04 -4.90
C GLU A 412 -46.39 36.70 -5.43
N ARG A 413 -47.58 36.31 -4.94
CA ARG A 413 -48.24 35.00 -5.17
C ARG A 413 -49.01 34.93 -6.53
N PRO A 414 -48.83 33.90 -7.40
CA PRO A 414 -49.65 33.74 -8.62
C PRO A 414 -51.01 33.05 -8.36
N PRO A 415 -52.06 33.29 -9.19
CA PRO A 415 -53.42 32.80 -8.95
C PRO A 415 -53.68 31.34 -9.43
N ARG A 416 -54.50 30.59 -8.67
CA ARG A 416 -54.83 29.15 -8.88
C ARG A 416 -55.81 28.89 -10.04
N LYS A 417 -55.63 27.79 -10.78
CA LYS A 417 -56.62 27.20 -11.72
C LYS A 417 -57.23 25.88 -11.19
N ARG A 418 -58.49 25.64 -11.57
CA ARG A 418 -59.47 24.68 -11.03
C ARG A 418 -59.35 23.24 -11.59
N GLN A 419 -59.63 22.25 -10.75
CA GLN A 419 -59.76 20.81 -11.03
C GLN A 419 -61.08 20.43 -11.72
N LYS A 420 -61.11 19.30 -12.45
CA LYS A 420 -62.32 18.56 -12.85
C LYS A 420 -62.20 17.07 -12.48
N SER A 421 -63.32 16.48 -12.08
CA SER A 421 -63.53 15.15 -11.49
C SER A 421 -64.27 14.17 -12.43
N THR A 422 -64.47 12.93 -11.93
CA THR A 422 -65.38 11.82 -12.36
C THR A 422 -64.88 10.90 -13.50
N SER A 423 -65.10 9.58 -13.55
CA SER A 423 -65.76 8.56 -12.68
C SER A 423 -65.59 7.15 -13.29
N GLU A 424 -65.54 6.12 -12.41
CA GLU A 424 -66.13 4.76 -12.49
C GLU A 424 -66.03 3.79 -13.70
N ALA A 425 -65.64 2.54 -13.31
CA ALA A 425 -66.25 1.23 -13.61
C ALA A 425 -65.82 0.39 -14.85
N GLY A 426 -65.46 -0.88 -14.56
CA GLY A 426 -65.50 -1.99 -15.52
C GLY A 426 -64.64 -3.21 -15.17
N ARG A 427 -65.15 -4.13 -14.33
CA ARG A 427 -64.61 -5.49 -14.08
C ARG A 427 -64.87 -6.43 -15.28
N ALA A 428 -63.95 -7.35 -15.61
CA ALA A 428 -64.25 -8.76 -15.87
C ALA A 428 -63.01 -9.64 -16.08
N ALA A 429 -63.18 -10.91 -15.70
CA ALA A 429 -62.27 -12.05 -15.53
C ALA A 429 -61.71 -12.72 -16.81
N ALA A 430 -60.78 -13.66 -16.56
CA ALA A 430 -60.42 -14.87 -17.33
C ALA A 430 -59.68 -14.63 -18.68
N SER A 431 -58.79 -15.47 -19.21
CA SER A 431 -58.19 -16.77 -18.86
C SER A 431 -57.07 -17.06 -19.89
N SER A 432 -56.20 -18.00 -19.55
CA SER A 432 -55.22 -18.76 -20.36
C SER A 432 -55.43 -18.95 -21.87
N ALA A 433 -54.32 -18.94 -22.65
CA ALA A 433 -53.93 -19.89 -23.73
C ALA A 433 -52.86 -19.22 -24.65
N THR A 434 -51.59 -19.64 -24.68
CA THR A 434 -50.96 -20.65 -25.58
C THR A 434 -51.29 -20.56 -27.08
N ALA A 435 -50.29 -20.20 -27.91
CA ALA A 435 -49.89 -20.81 -29.21
C ALA A 435 -48.92 -19.84 -29.93
N HIS A 436 -47.65 -20.20 -30.13
CA HIS A 436 -47.08 -20.95 -31.27
C HIS A 436 -47.04 -20.22 -32.63
N ASP A 437 -45.79 -19.90 -33.00
CA ASP A 437 -45.12 -20.15 -34.28
C ASP A 437 -45.48 -19.31 -35.53
N THR A 438 -44.45 -18.72 -36.13
CA THR A 438 -44.05 -18.96 -37.53
C THR A 438 -42.80 -18.14 -37.87
N GLY A 439 -41.73 -18.84 -38.25
CA GLY A 439 -40.50 -18.23 -38.73
C GLY A 439 -40.56 -17.73 -40.18
N VAL A 440 -39.70 -16.75 -40.48
CA VAL A 440 -39.20 -16.45 -41.84
C VAL A 440 -37.72 -16.03 -41.73
N ALA A 441 -36.86 -16.72 -42.48
CA ALA A 441 -35.41 -16.48 -42.69
C ALA A 441 -35.16 -15.17 -43.49
N ARG A 442 -34.07 -14.39 -43.43
CA ARG A 442 -32.58 -14.55 -43.56
C ARG A 442 -32.00 -13.08 -43.49
N PRO A 443 -30.69 -12.73 -43.55
CA PRO A 443 -29.44 -13.50 -43.61
C PRO A 443 -28.34 -13.03 -42.58
N PRO A 444 -27.13 -13.66 -42.54
CA PRO A 444 -26.09 -13.34 -41.57
C PRO A 444 -25.17 -12.23 -42.08
N HIS A 445 -24.85 -11.25 -41.23
CA HIS A 445 -23.77 -10.29 -41.50
C HIS A 445 -22.51 -10.66 -40.70
N THR A 446 -21.43 -10.65 -41.46
CA THR A 446 -20.06 -11.04 -41.17
C THR A 446 -19.37 -10.07 -40.22
N ASP A 447 -18.61 -10.66 -39.28
CA ASP A 447 -17.57 -9.99 -38.52
C ASP A 447 -16.51 -9.36 -39.45
N VAL A 448 -16.20 -8.09 -39.23
CA VAL A 448 -14.99 -7.44 -39.71
C VAL A 448 -14.44 -6.55 -38.59
N PRO A 449 -13.27 -6.87 -38.01
CA PRO A 449 -12.48 -5.90 -37.27
C PRO A 449 -11.79 -4.96 -38.26
N ARG A 450 -11.97 -3.65 -38.08
CA ARG A 450 -11.24 -2.62 -38.85
C ARG A 450 -9.79 -2.53 -38.36
N SER A 451 -8.88 -2.69 -39.30
CA SER A 451 -7.48 -2.30 -39.27
C SER A 451 -7.30 -0.83 -39.68
N SER A 452 -6.23 -0.20 -39.16
CA SER A 452 -5.52 0.94 -39.76
C SER A 452 -4.12 1.00 -39.10
N ASN A 453 -3.12 0.27 -39.60
CA ASN A 453 -2.10 0.68 -40.58
C ASN A 453 -1.36 1.99 -40.27
N TRP A 454 -0.10 1.87 -39.86
CA TRP A 454 1.05 2.57 -40.47
C TRP A 454 2.31 1.68 -40.42
N THR A 455 2.58 1.02 -41.54
CA THR A 455 3.93 0.84 -42.12
C THR A 455 4.17 2.08 -43.02
N GLN A 456 5.36 2.62 -43.30
CA GLN A 456 6.60 1.97 -43.72
C GLN A 456 7.71 3.05 -43.89
N GLY A 457 8.97 2.65 -43.72
CA GLY A 457 10.17 3.37 -44.19
C GLY A 457 11.37 3.10 -43.27
N ALA A 458 12.41 2.35 -43.62
CA ALA A 458 12.81 1.81 -44.91
C ALA A 458 13.64 0.53 -44.73
N GLN A 459 13.46 -0.41 -45.66
CA GLN A 459 14.35 -1.53 -45.92
C GLN A 459 15.57 -1.04 -46.71
N ALA A 460 16.74 -1.63 -46.44
CA ALA A 460 17.76 -1.88 -47.45
C ALA A 460 18.38 -3.25 -47.20
N ALA A 461 18.46 -4.02 -48.28
CA ALA A 461 18.69 -5.46 -48.35
C ALA A 461 20.16 -5.87 -48.18
N VAL A 462 20.41 -7.09 -47.69
CA VAL A 462 21.32 -8.05 -48.34
C VAL A 462 20.79 -9.47 -48.13
N SER A 463 20.85 -10.23 -49.23
CA SER A 463 20.33 -11.55 -49.55
C SER A 463 20.70 -12.69 -48.60
N ALA A 464 19.83 -13.70 -48.62
CA ALA A 464 20.06 -15.02 -48.07
C ALA A 464 21.29 -15.70 -48.72
N ASN A 465 22.13 -16.29 -47.88
CA ASN A 465 22.77 -17.57 -48.17
C ASN A 465 22.74 -18.41 -46.90
N ASN A 466 22.16 -19.61 -47.04
CA ASN A 466 22.24 -20.69 -46.07
C ASN A 466 23.70 -21.13 -45.97
N ASP A 467 24.26 -21.10 -44.76
CA ASP A 467 24.99 -22.24 -44.22
C ASP A 467 25.02 -22.16 -42.69
N VAL A 468 24.89 -23.32 -42.08
CA VAL A 468 24.70 -23.56 -40.66
C VAL A 468 26.03 -23.35 -39.94
N ASP A 469 26.07 -22.46 -38.94
CA ASP A 469 27.17 -22.42 -37.97
C ASP A 469 26.63 -22.41 -36.54
N LEU A 470 26.71 -23.58 -35.89
CA LEU A 470 26.35 -23.87 -34.49
C LEU A 470 27.46 -23.46 -33.49
N ALA A 471 28.42 -22.62 -33.89
CA ALA A 471 29.65 -22.34 -33.13
C ALA A 471 29.53 -21.28 -32.02
N VAL A 472 28.33 -20.87 -31.59
CA VAL A 472 28.15 -19.81 -30.57
C VAL A 472 28.33 -20.32 -29.11
N PHE A 473 28.62 -21.62 -28.91
CA PHE A 473 28.57 -22.28 -27.59
C PHE A 473 29.86 -22.98 -27.10
N SER A 474 31.08 -22.65 -27.58
CA SER A 474 32.32 -23.18 -26.96
C SER A 474 33.54 -22.24 -27.05
N PRO A 475 34.49 -22.28 -26.08
CA PRO A 475 35.60 -21.34 -26.01
C PRO A 475 36.92 -21.94 -26.53
N GLN A 476 37.64 -21.21 -27.39
CA GLN A 476 39.08 -21.44 -27.62
C GLN A 476 39.84 -20.13 -27.89
N SER A 477 41.14 -20.25 -27.65
CA SER A 477 42.15 -19.31 -27.19
C SER A 477 42.83 -18.41 -28.23
N ASN A 478 43.35 -17.28 -27.74
CA ASN A 478 44.50 -16.47 -28.16
C ASN A 478 45.04 -16.61 -29.59
N GLY A 479 45.08 -15.47 -30.30
CA GLY A 479 45.90 -15.28 -31.49
C GLY A 479 45.84 -13.84 -31.99
N SER A 480 46.93 -13.11 -31.78
CA SER A 480 47.30 -11.77 -32.25
C SER A 480 46.87 -11.37 -33.67
N SER A 481 46.54 -10.09 -33.91
CA SER A 481 47.46 -9.10 -34.53
C SER A 481 46.76 -7.84 -35.06
N GLN A 482 47.45 -6.71 -34.85
CA GLN A 482 47.61 -5.49 -35.68
C GLN A 482 46.37 -4.75 -36.22
N GLN A 483 46.05 -3.55 -35.74
CA GLN A 483 46.65 -2.22 -35.99
C GLN A 483 46.15 -1.52 -37.28
N MET A 484 45.81 -0.24 -37.09
CA MET A 484 45.67 0.87 -38.06
C MET A 484 44.27 1.19 -38.63
N SER A 485 43.71 2.25 -38.02
CA SER A 485 42.96 3.39 -38.59
C SER A 485 43.54 3.87 -39.95
N PRO A 486 42.92 4.78 -40.76
CA PRO A 486 42.31 6.04 -40.29
C PRO A 486 41.24 6.73 -41.20
N THR A 487 40.87 7.93 -40.74
CA THR A 487 40.62 9.20 -41.48
C THR A 487 39.26 9.51 -42.13
N HIS A 488 38.52 10.39 -41.42
CA HIS A 488 38.17 11.79 -41.75
C HIS A 488 37.75 12.22 -43.17
N GLY A 489 36.68 13.04 -43.16
CA GLY A 489 36.30 14.08 -44.14
C GLY A 489 34.78 14.11 -44.28
N GLY A 490 34.02 15.18 -44.08
CA GLY A 490 34.29 16.62 -44.08
C GLY A 490 33.31 17.30 -45.05
N GLY A 491 32.57 18.33 -44.59
CA GLY A 491 31.78 19.28 -45.42
C GLY A 491 30.30 18.90 -45.59
N SER A 492 29.33 19.61 -44.99
CA SER A 492 28.79 20.95 -45.30
C SER A 492 28.16 21.05 -46.68
N VAL A 493 26.93 21.60 -46.78
CA VAL A 493 26.42 22.44 -47.90
C VAL A 493 24.96 22.90 -47.67
N THR A 494 24.79 24.25 -47.67
CA THR A 494 23.70 25.11 -48.20
C THR A 494 22.24 24.93 -47.73
N SER A 495 21.48 25.93 -47.22
CA SER A 495 21.20 27.35 -47.56
C SER A 495 19.91 27.60 -48.36
N GLN A 496 19.00 28.34 -47.72
CA GLN A 496 18.01 29.32 -48.26
C GLN A 496 16.85 28.84 -49.14
N VAL A 497 15.63 29.29 -48.83
CA VAL A 497 14.85 30.31 -49.58
C VAL A 497 13.65 30.78 -48.75
N SER A 498 13.45 32.11 -48.72
CA SER A 498 12.38 32.88 -48.09
C SER A 498 11.15 33.04 -49.00
N VAL A 499 9.95 33.20 -48.43
CA VAL A 499 8.83 33.94 -49.06
C VAL A 499 8.08 34.75 -48.00
N GLU A 500 8.01 36.06 -48.20
CA GLU A 500 7.21 37.03 -47.43
C GLU A 500 5.79 37.16 -48.00
N SER A 501 4.82 37.48 -47.12
CA SER A 501 3.70 38.38 -47.43
C SER A 501 3.12 38.99 -46.14
N GLY A 502 3.15 40.33 -46.03
CA GLY A 502 2.60 41.13 -44.90
C GLY A 502 1.06 41.18 -44.86
N ARG A 503 0.37 41.83 -43.93
CA ARG A 503 0.65 42.95 -42.97
C ARG A 503 -0.63 43.11 -42.07
N PRO A 504 -0.79 44.15 -41.23
CA PRO A 504 -0.45 44.30 -39.80
C PRO A 504 -1.68 44.37 -38.85
N THR A 505 -1.47 44.30 -37.52
CA THR A 505 -1.93 45.35 -36.55
C THR A 505 -1.51 45.04 -35.10
N THR A 506 -0.63 45.89 -34.57
CA THR A 506 -0.60 46.44 -33.20
C THR A 506 -0.87 45.53 -32.00
N ARG A 507 0.18 45.20 -31.25
CA ARG A 507 0.26 45.53 -29.82
C ARG A 507 1.71 45.84 -29.44
N GLN A 508 1.85 46.87 -28.63
CA GLN A 508 3.08 47.59 -28.32
C GLN A 508 4.13 46.69 -27.67
N ALA A 509 5.37 46.91 -28.09
CA ALA A 509 6.57 46.48 -27.40
C ALA A 509 6.55 47.01 -25.95
N VAL A 510 6.56 46.09 -24.99
CA VAL A 510 7.07 46.37 -23.65
C VAL A 510 8.52 45.90 -23.64
N VAL A 511 9.36 46.83 -23.22
CA VAL A 511 10.82 46.75 -23.12
C VAL A 511 11.25 45.49 -22.37
N GLY A 512 12.09 44.69 -23.01
CA GLY A 512 12.71 43.52 -22.40
C GLY A 512 13.54 43.90 -21.18
N ARG A 513 13.21 43.29 -20.04
CA ARG A 513 14.20 43.03 -18.99
C ARG A 513 14.89 41.72 -19.35
N GLU A 514 16.22 41.75 -19.36
CA GLU A 514 17.07 40.57 -19.46
C GLU A 514 16.60 39.53 -18.43
N HIS A 515 16.21 38.34 -18.89
CA HIS A 515 15.86 37.21 -18.02
C HIS A 515 17.14 36.69 -17.35
N ASP A 516 17.45 37.20 -16.17
CA ASP A 516 18.24 36.46 -15.18
C ASP A 516 17.37 35.28 -14.73
N VAL A 517 17.42 34.16 -15.47
CA VAL A 517 16.79 32.91 -15.04
C VAL A 517 17.58 32.39 -13.85
N LEU A 518 17.14 32.73 -12.65
CA LEU A 518 17.65 32.13 -11.41
C LEU A 518 17.60 30.61 -11.55
N THR A 519 18.76 29.97 -11.60
CA THR A 519 18.91 28.51 -11.60
C THR A 519 18.64 27.99 -10.19
N GLU A 520 17.38 27.99 -9.79
CA GLU A 520 16.94 27.52 -8.48
C GLU A 520 16.50 26.06 -8.53
N SER A 521 16.98 25.28 -7.55
CA SER A 521 16.68 23.85 -7.40
C SER A 521 15.20 23.63 -7.13
N LEU A 522 14.61 22.58 -7.71
CA LEU A 522 13.20 22.24 -7.42
C LEU A 522 13.00 21.72 -6.00
N ASP A 523 14.06 21.22 -5.37
CA ASP A 523 14.07 20.74 -3.98
C ASP A 523 14.58 21.81 -2.99
N ALA A 524 14.58 23.10 -3.39
CA ALA A 524 15.18 24.19 -2.60
C ALA A 524 14.32 24.63 -1.40
N TRP A 525 13.01 24.36 -1.42
CA TRP A 525 12.05 24.87 -0.45
C TRP A 525 11.62 23.80 0.55
N PRO A 526 12.01 23.87 1.84
CA PRO A 526 11.68 22.82 2.82
C PRO A 526 10.19 22.70 3.18
N THR A 527 9.39 23.72 2.86
CA THR A 527 7.95 23.78 3.16
C THR A 527 7.07 23.56 1.93
N LYS A 528 7.67 23.23 0.78
CA LYS A 528 6.95 22.99 -0.46
C LYS A 528 7.40 21.67 -1.09
N THR A 529 6.45 20.90 -1.59
CA THR A 529 6.73 19.69 -2.37
C THR A 529 6.55 19.98 -3.86
N THR A 530 7.23 19.21 -4.71
CA THR A 530 7.16 19.38 -6.17
C THR A 530 6.66 18.11 -6.84
N PHE A 531 5.78 18.27 -7.83
CA PHE A 531 5.30 17.15 -8.63
C PHE A 531 5.02 17.53 -10.08
N LEU A 532 5.27 16.60 -10.99
CA LEU A 532 5.06 16.73 -12.42
C LEU A 532 3.57 16.63 -12.74
N LEU A 533 3.06 17.57 -13.54
CA LEU A 533 1.70 17.50 -14.08
C LEU A 533 1.68 16.63 -15.34
N GLY A 534 0.94 15.51 -15.25
CA GLY A 534 0.72 14.59 -16.36
C GLY A 534 -0.44 15.01 -17.27
N ASP A 535 -0.45 14.53 -18.52
CA ASP A 535 -1.44 14.91 -19.54
C ASP A 535 -2.87 14.49 -19.20
N THR A 536 -3.01 13.42 -18.40
CA THR A 536 -4.31 12.88 -17.98
C THR A 536 -4.70 13.35 -16.58
N GLY A 537 -3.93 14.26 -15.97
CA GLY A 537 -4.19 14.78 -14.64
C GLY A 537 -5.36 15.77 -14.60
N GLU A 538 -5.74 16.20 -13.40
CA GLU A 538 -6.79 17.20 -13.18
C GLU A 538 -6.45 18.58 -13.78
N SER A 539 -5.16 18.89 -13.86
CA SER A 539 -4.63 20.12 -14.43
C SER A 539 -4.06 19.84 -15.82
N ASP A 540 -4.57 20.54 -16.83
CA ASP A 540 -4.14 20.39 -18.22
C ASP A 540 -2.84 21.20 -18.48
N PRO A 541 -1.69 20.55 -18.72
CA PRO A 541 -0.42 21.24 -18.96
C PRO A 541 -0.43 22.04 -20.28
N TYR A 542 -1.26 21.67 -21.27
CA TYR A 542 -1.44 22.43 -22.51
C TYR A 542 -2.21 23.71 -22.29
N LEU A 543 -3.21 23.69 -21.41
CA LEU A 543 -3.90 24.90 -20.98
C LEU A 543 -2.97 25.82 -20.18
N LEU A 544 -2.22 25.26 -19.22
CA LEU A 544 -1.29 26.03 -18.37
C LEU A 544 -0.21 26.76 -19.17
N ARG A 545 0.18 26.20 -20.33
CA ARG A 545 1.13 26.80 -21.27
C ARG A 545 0.76 28.21 -21.74
N HIS A 546 -0.53 28.56 -21.75
CA HIS A 546 -1.02 29.84 -22.22
C HIS A 546 -1.04 30.94 -21.14
N PHE A 547 -0.72 30.62 -19.89
CA PHE A 547 -0.58 31.61 -18.81
C PHE A 547 0.87 32.12 -18.77
N SER A 548 1.06 33.45 -18.68
CA SER A 548 2.41 34.03 -18.69
C SER A 548 3.15 33.74 -17.38
N SER A 549 4.44 33.38 -17.48
CA SER A 549 5.32 33.17 -16.32
C SER A 549 5.32 34.36 -15.33
N GLU A 550 5.23 35.60 -15.82
CA GLU A 550 5.17 36.80 -14.96
C GLU A 550 3.90 36.90 -14.09
N TYR A 551 2.77 36.33 -14.56
CA TYR A 551 1.49 36.30 -13.82
C TYR A 551 1.45 35.15 -12.80
N LEU A 552 2.35 34.17 -12.95
CA LEU A 552 2.49 33.01 -12.06
C LEU A 552 3.59 33.22 -11.01
N ASP A 553 4.67 33.95 -11.33
CA ASP A 553 5.80 34.24 -10.44
C ASP A 553 5.64 35.50 -9.58
N SER A 554 4.72 36.41 -9.92
CA SER A 554 4.58 37.66 -9.18
C SER A 554 3.11 37.95 -8.85
N SER A 555 2.79 37.89 -7.55
CA SER A 555 1.56 38.37 -6.88
C SER A 555 0.35 37.44 -6.70
N VAL A 556 0.40 36.16 -7.07
CA VAL A 556 -0.69 35.18 -6.79
C VAL A 556 -0.33 34.14 -5.71
N ASP A 557 0.91 34.16 -5.20
CA ASP A 557 1.46 33.17 -4.25
C ASP A 557 0.64 32.99 -2.96
N ASP A 558 -0.11 34.01 -2.51
CA ASP A 558 -0.92 33.92 -1.29
C ASP A 558 -2.34 33.33 -1.51
N ILE A 559 -2.83 33.25 -2.75
CA ILE A 559 -4.24 32.89 -3.01
C ILE A 559 -4.41 31.38 -3.20
N ALA A 560 -3.46 30.70 -3.85
CA ALA A 560 -3.60 29.29 -4.21
C ALA A 560 -2.64 28.34 -3.47
N LYS A 561 -1.60 28.85 -2.80
CA LYS A 561 -0.55 28.05 -2.12
C LYS A 561 0.11 26.96 -3.00
N ALA A 562 -0.09 27.03 -4.32
CA ALA A 562 0.45 26.12 -5.31
C ALA A 562 0.81 26.92 -6.57
N THR A 563 2.05 26.78 -7.03
CA THR A 563 2.62 27.59 -8.11
C THR A 563 3.13 26.67 -9.23
N PRO A 564 2.54 26.70 -10.44
CA PRO A 564 3.04 25.94 -11.57
C PRO A 564 4.29 26.60 -12.15
N ARG A 565 5.38 25.82 -12.27
CA ARG A 565 6.64 26.24 -12.88
C ARG A 565 6.81 25.55 -14.24
N HIS A 566 6.96 26.36 -15.30
CA HIS A 566 7.28 25.86 -16.63
C HIS A 566 8.75 25.47 -16.73
N MET A 567 9.00 24.24 -17.14
CA MET A 567 10.34 23.73 -17.40
C MET A 567 10.62 23.83 -18.90
N LEU A 568 11.45 24.77 -19.32
CA LEU A 568 11.81 24.92 -20.74
C LEU A 568 12.86 23.87 -21.13
N ARG A 569 12.90 23.54 -22.41
CA ARG A 569 13.96 22.72 -22.99
C ARG A 569 14.94 23.63 -23.72
N ALA A 570 16.23 23.39 -23.60
CA ALA A 570 17.25 24.15 -24.33
C ALA A 570 17.05 24.08 -25.87
N SER A 571 16.49 22.96 -26.34
CA SER A 571 16.10 22.74 -27.74
C SER A 571 14.84 23.49 -28.16
N ASP A 572 14.03 23.98 -27.22
CA ASP A 572 12.76 24.65 -27.47
C ASP A 572 12.47 25.70 -26.36
N PRO A 573 13.10 26.90 -26.46
CA PRO A 573 13.09 27.89 -25.40
C PRO A 573 11.79 28.69 -25.29
N ASP A 574 10.86 28.56 -26.24
CA ASP A 574 9.63 29.34 -26.28
C ASP A 574 8.42 28.53 -25.77
N VAL A 575 7.96 28.85 -24.56
CA VAL A 575 6.76 28.20 -23.97
C VAL A 575 5.54 28.38 -24.85
N MET A 576 5.31 29.53 -25.49
CA MET A 576 4.05 29.80 -26.18
C MET A 576 4.01 29.16 -27.58
N HIS A 577 5.18 29.01 -28.21
CA HIS A 577 5.29 28.51 -29.58
C HIS A 577 6.01 27.17 -29.74
N SER A 578 6.48 26.56 -28.65
CA SER A 578 6.99 25.18 -28.63
C SER A 578 6.05 24.20 -29.36
N GLN A 579 6.64 23.33 -30.19
CA GLN A 579 5.90 22.27 -30.89
C GLN A 579 5.76 21.01 -30.02
N GLY A 580 6.46 20.97 -28.88
CA GLY A 580 6.53 19.83 -27.98
C GLY A 580 5.47 19.84 -26.87
N LYS A 581 5.37 18.71 -26.16
CA LYS A 581 4.57 18.56 -24.95
C LYS A 581 5.07 19.56 -23.88
N PRO A 582 4.19 20.42 -23.31
CA PRO A 582 4.57 21.32 -22.24
C PRO A 582 4.96 20.54 -20.99
N LEU A 583 6.06 20.95 -20.37
CA LEU A 583 6.56 20.36 -19.14
C LEU A 583 6.31 21.34 -18.00
N VAL A 584 5.38 20.97 -17.10
CA VAL A 584 4.96 21.82 -15.98
C VAL A 584 5.12 21.05 -14.68
N VAL A 585 5.85 21.64 -13.73
CA VAL A 585 6.03 21.12 -12.38
C VAL A 585 5.23 21.99 -11.42
N LEU A 586 4.32 21.41 -10.65
CA LEU A 586 3.59 22.12 -9.61
C LEU A 586 4.42 22.14 -8.33
N ILE A 587 4.56 23.32 -7.73
CA ILE A 587 5.23 23.55 -6.44
C ILE A 587 4.14 23.88 -5.43
N ALA A 588 3.85 22.96 -4.50
CA ALA A 588 2.73 23.08 -3.57
C ALA A 588 3.21 23.20 -2.11
N ASP A 589 2.62 24.12 -1.35
CA ASP A 589 2.90 24.30 0.06
C ASP A 589 2.37 23.14 0.91
N HIS A 590 3.15 22.71 1.91
CA HIS A 590 2.78 21.59 2.79
C HIS A 590 1.43 21.80 3.47
N SER A 591 1.06 23.05 3.77
CA SER A 591 -0.20 23.40 4.45
C SER A 591 -1.47 23.08 3.66
N LEU A 592 -1.36 22.81 2.35
CA LEU A 592 -2.47 22.30 1.55
C LEU A 592 -2.88 20.89 1.95
N TYR A 593 -1.94 20.10 2.46
CA TYR A 593 -2.10 18.68 2.72
C TYR A 593 -2.31 18.35 4.21
N ASP A 594 -2.09 19.31 5.11
CA ASP A 594 -2.18 19.12 6.58
C ASP A 594 -3.57 18.68 7.06
N ARG A 595 -4.64 19.00 6.31
CA ARG A 595 -6.02 18.64 6.65
C ARG A 595 -6.62 17.53 5.78
N GLY A 596 -5.87 17.06 4.78
CA GLY A 596 -6.40 16.19 3.72
C GLY A 596 -6.20 14.68 3.96
N GLU A 597 -5.19 14.29 4.73
CA GLU A 597 -4.77 12.88 4.84
C GLU A 597 -4.32 12.51 6.26
N PRO A 598 -4.54 11.26 6.71
CA PRO A 598 -4.11 10.80 8.02
C PRO A 598 -2.58 10.72 8.08
N ARG A 599 -1.94 11.67 8.78
CA ARG A 599 -0.49 11.66 9.06
C ARG A 599 -0.21 11.08 10.45
N LEU A 600 1.01 10.56 10.62
CA LEU A 600 1.54 10.27 11.95
C LEU A 600 1.62 11.56 12.77
N ASP A 601 1.30 11.49 14.07
CA ASP A 601 1.44 12.62 14.97
C ASP A 601 2.89 13.11 15.01
N GLN A 602 3.09 14.43 14.93
CA GLN A 602 4.43 15.05 14.94
C GLN A 602 5.27 14.60 16.16
N HIS A 603 4.63 14.41 17.32
CA HIS A 603 5.28 13.90 18.53
C HIS A 603 5.97 12.54 18.32
N VAL A 604 5.44 11.67 17.45
CA VAL A 604 6.07 10.37 17.14
C VAL A 604 7.39 10.57 16.38
N LEU A 605 7.45 11.56 15.49
CA LEU A 605 8.69 11.91 14.77
C LEU A 605 9.71 12.56 15.69
N ASP A 606 9.26 13.45 16.56
CA ASP A 606 10.13 14.13 17.53
C ASP A 606 10.78 13.10 18.46
N GLN A 607 9.99 12.14 18.96
CA GLN A 607 10.50 11.01 19.75
C GLN A 607 11.49 10.16 18.96
N ALA A 608 11.22 9.89 17.67
CA ALA A 608 12.13 9.13 16.82
C ALA A 608 13.43 9.90 16.52
N ALA A 609 13.38 11.22 16.39
CA ALA A 609 14.55 12.08 16.23
C ALA A 609 15.43 12.11 17.48
N ASP A 610 14.81 12.17 18.66
CA ASP A 610 15.50 12.07 19.95
C ASP A 610 16.17 10.70 20.09
N GLU A 611 15.49 9.63 19.71
CA GLU A 611 16.02 8.27 19.73
C GLU A 611 17.27 8.13 18.85
N VAL A 612 17.26 8.66 17.62
CA VAL A 612 18.46 8.66 16.75
C VAL A 612 19.61 9.41 17.39
N SER A 613 19.33 10.56 18.01
CA SER A 613 20.34 11.39 18.66
C SER A 613 20.95 10.72 19.91
N GLN A 614 20.17 9.91 20.62
CA GLN A 614 20.64 9.08 21.73
C GLN A 614 21.47 7.87 21.24
N MET A 615 21.08 7.27 20.12
CA MET A 615 21.78 6.11 19.55
C MET A 615 23.10 6.49 18.87
N VAL A 616 23.16 7.64 18.20
CA VAL A 616 24.29 8.06 17.37
C VAL A 616 24.67 9.50 17.73
N SER A 617 25.80 9.67 18.41
CA SER A 617 26.33 11.01 18.73
C SER A 617 26.74 11.76 17.46
N ASP A 618 26.78 13.10 17.52
CA ASP A 618 27.19 13.97 16.40
C ASP A 618 28.53 13.54 15.77
N GLU A 619 29.54 13.20 16.59
CA GLU A 619 30.84 12.73 16.10
C GLU A 619 30.74 11.36 15.39
N THR A 620 29.97 10.43 15.98
CA THR A 620 29.72 9.10 15.40
C THR A 620 29.01 9.25 14.05
N GLY A 621 28.00 10.11 13.96
CA GLY A 621 27.25 10.39 12.74
C GLY A 621 28.13 10.91 11.60
N VAL A 622 29.04 11.85 11.90
CA VAL A 622 30.01 12.37 10.92
C VAL A 622 30.90 11.26 10.36
N ARG A 623 31.38 10.35 11.22
CA ARG A 623 32.23 9.21 10.82
C ARG A 623 31.45 8.19 10.00
N LEU A 624 30.22 7.87 10.41
CA LEU A 624 29.33 6.98 9.64
C LEU A 624 29.05 7.53 8.24
N VAL A 625 28.82 8.84 8.09
CA VAL A 625 28.60 9.46 6.77
C VAL A 625 29.87 9.37 5.91
N LYS A 626 31.06 9.55 6.48
CA LYS A 626 32.32 9.33 5.76
C LYS A 626 32.45 7.87 5.29
N LEU A 627 32.07 6.90 6.13
CA LEU A 627 32.05 5.49 5.77
C LEU A 627 31.03 5.19 4.65
N PHE A 628 29.84 5.81 4.68
CA PHE A 628 28.86 5.71 3.61
C PHE A 628 29.46 6.14 2.26
N PHE A 629 30.09 7.31 2.22
CA PHE A 629 30.72 7.82 0.99
C PHE A 629 31.95 7.02 0.54
N ARG A 630 32.57 6.27 1.44
CA ARG A 630 33.72 5.41 1.14
C ARG A 630 33.32 4.03 0.63
N TYR A 631 32.34 3.39 1.25
CA TYR A 631 32.04 1.98 1.03
C TYR A 631 30.73 1.70 0.31
N ILE A 632 29.77 2.63 0.28
CA ILE A 632 28.46 2.44 -0.35
C ILE A 632 28.33 3.30 -1.61
N TYR A 633 28.64 4.59 -1.48
CA TYR A 633 28.49 5.57 -2.56
C TYR A 633 29.15 5.18 -3.89
N PRO A 634 30.35 4.58 -3.95
CA PRO A 634 30.96 4.17 -5.23
C PRO A 634 30.12 3.17 -6.02
N TYR A 635 29.29 2.37 -5.34
CA TYR A 635 28.48 1.31 -5.91
C TYR A 635 27.00 1.73 -6.08
N PHE A 636 26.51 2.62 -5.22
CA PHE A 636 25.13 3.12 -5.24
C PHE A 636 25.05 4.66 -4.99
N PRO A 637 25.42 5.49 -5.96
CA PRO A 637 25.62 6.95 -5.82
C PRO A 637 24.32 7.76 -5.90
N ILE A 638 23.38 7.48 -4.99
CA ILE A 638 22.06 8.14 -4.94
C ILE A 638 22.06 9.49 -4.21
N LEU A 639 23.21 9.92 -3.65
CA LEU A 639 23.36 11.21 -2.97
C LEU A 639 24.22 12.19 -3.80
N SER A 640 24.16 13.48 -3.47
CA SER A 640 25.10 14.46 -4.00
C SER A 640 26.29 14.64 -3.06
N LYS A 641 27.49 14.30 -3.53
CA LYS A 641 28.73 14.44 -2.75
C LYS A 641 29.07 15.90 -2.46
N THR A 642 28.80 16.81 -3.40
CA THR A 642 29.02 18.26 -3.23
C THR A 642 28.04 18.87 -2.25
N ARG A 643 26.78 18.42 -2.22
CA ARG A 643 25.77 18.99 -1.32
C ARG A 643 25.86 18.46 0.11
N LEU A 644 26.20 17.18 0.29
CA LEU A 644 26.20 16.55 1.61
C LEU A 644 27.59 16.46 2.24
N LEU A 645 28.61 16.02 1.49
CA LEU A 645 29.93 15.69 2.07
C LEU A 645 30.89 16.90 2.12
N TYR A 646 30.88 17.76 1.10
CA TYR A 646 31.86 18.84 0.96
C TYR A 646 31.23 20.24 1.07
N PRO A 647 31.90 21.22 1.69
CA PRO A 647 33.13 21.10 2.49
C PRO A 647 32.94 20.29 3.78
N LEU A 648 33.95 19.48 4.15
CA LEU A 648 33.88 18.61 5.33
C LEU A 648 33.69 19.37 6.65
N ALA A 649 34.11 20.64 6.71
CA ALA A 649 33.97 21.48 7.90
C ALA A 649 32.49 21.75 8.26
N GLU A 650 31.62 21.83 7.25
CA GLU A 650 30.19 22.11 7.41
C GLU A 650 29.33 20.84 7.54
N LEU A 651 29.95 19.65 7.43
CA LEU A 651 29.25 18.38 7.53
C LEU A 651 28.45 18.25 8.85
N PRO A 652 29.01 18.56 10.04
CA PRO A 652 28.24 18.46 11.29
C PRO A 652 26.98 19.34 11.29
N ALA A 653 27.04 20.55 10.72
CA ALA A 653 25.89 21.44 10.63
C ALA A 653 24.82 20.89 9.68
N ARG A 654 25.23 20.38 8.51
CA ARG A 654 24.32 19.78 7.53
C ARG A 654 23.62 18.51 8.03
N LEU A 655 24.28 17.72 8.88
CA LEU A 655 23.64 16.54 9.48
C LEU A 655 22.51 16.90 10.45
N LYS A 656 22.54 18.10 11.05
CA LYS A 656 21.45 18.58 11.91
C LYS A 656 20.21 18.98 11.11
N THR A 657 20.41 19.49 9.91
CA THR A 657 19.32 19.90 8.99
C THR A 657 18.85 18.79 8.07
N LEU A 658 19.51 17.63 8.07
CA LEU A 658 19.16 16.51 7.19
C LEU A 658 17.83 15.87 7.64
N PRO A 659 16.90 15.57 6.70
CA PRO A 659 15.65 14.88 7.02
C PRO A 659 15.88 13.61 7.83
N LEU A 660 14.99 13.34 8.80
CA LEU A 660 15.13 12.23 9.74
C LEU A 660 15.21 10.88 9.01
N SER A 661 14.37 10.69 7.99
CA SER A 661 14.35 9.47 7.17
C SER A 661 15.73 9.16 6.58
N LEU A 662 16.34 10.17 5.94
CA LEU A 662 17.58 10.04 5.21
C LEU A 662 18.77 9.89 6.15
N LYS A 663 18.79 10.67 7.23
CA LYS A 663 19.81 10.59 8.28
C LYS A 663 19.86 9.18 8.89
N ALA A 664 18.71 8.66 9.32
CA ALA A 664 18.62 7.33 9.92
C ALA A 664 18.99 6.22 8.92
N ALA A 665 18.56 6.34 7.65
CA ALA A 665 18.91 5.37 6.60
C ALA A 665 20.41 5.34 6.29
N ILE A 666 21.06 6.51 6.18
CA ILE A 666 22.52 6.61 5.96
C ILE A 666 23.28 5.97 7.12
N TYR A 667 22.90 6.28 8.37
CA TYR A 667 23.54 5.70 9.55
C TYR A 667 23.37 4.19 9.60
N ALA A 668 22.15 3.68 9.36
CA ALA A 668 21.86 2.26 9.36
C ALA A 668 22.68 1.49 8.32
N SER A 669 22.78 2.01 7.09
CA SER A 669 23.55 1.37 6.02
C SER A 669 25.05 1.45 6.25
N ALA A 670 25.56 2.58 6.72
CA ALA A 670 26.98 2.78 6.98
C ALA A 670 27.50 1.95 8.17
N LEU A 671 26.62 1.61 9.11
CA LEU A 671 27.00 0.89 10.32
C LEU A 671 27.62 -0.47 10.01
N ALA A 672 27.27 -1.13 8.90
CA ALA A 672 27.93 -2.38 8.49
C ALA A 672 29.47 -2.26 8.34
N PHE A 673 29.98 -1.03 8.16
CA PHE A 673 31.40 -0.74 7.93
C PHE A 673 32.09 -0.06 9.12
N PHE A 674 31.45 -0.01 10.31
CA PHE A 674 31.99 0.75 11.45
C PHE A 674 33.37 0.25 11.91
N THR A 675 33.66 -1.04 11.73
CA THR A 675 34.94 -1.67 12.07
C THR A 675 36.12 -1.18 11.22
N TYR A 676 35.85 -0.45 10.13
CA TYR A 676 36.87 0.13 9.24
C TYR A 676 37.16 1.61 9.52
N ASP A 677 36.61 2.18 10.60
CA ASP A 677 37.05 3.45 11.18
C ASP A 677 37.70 3.17 12.54
N ASP A 678 38.96 3.58 12.70
CA ASP A 678 39.77 3.26 13.88
C ASP A 678 39.14 3.72 15.20
N VAL A 679 38.38 4.82 15.17
CA VAL A 679 37.70 5.34 16.35
C VAL A 679 36.40 4.59 16.59
N LEU A 680 35.55 4.41 15.57
CA LEU A 680 34.29 3.66 15.75
C LEU A 680 34.55 2.20 16.16
N ALA A 681 35.57 1.56 15.58
CA ALA A 681 35.97 0.20 15.90
C ALA A 681 36.42 0.03 17.36
N THR A 682 36.73 1.10 18.08
CA THR A 682 37.13 1.07 19.50
C THR A 682 36.07 1.66 20.43
N THR A 683 35.27 2.62 19.96
CA THR A 683 34.28 3.32 20.80
C THR A 683 32.93 2.60 20.85
N ILE A 684 32.43 2.10 19.71
CA ILE A 684 31.08 1.52 19.63
C ILE A 684 31.08 0.00 19.47
N VAL A 685 32.22 -0.66 19.30
CA VAL A 685 32.29 -2.12 19.05
C VAL A 685 31.65 -2.99 20.13
N HIS A 686 31.71 -2.57 21.39
CA HIS A 686 31.14 -3.31 22.52
C HIS A 686 29.63 -3.11 22.67
N SER A 687 29.09 -2.03 22.09
CA SER A 687 27.66 -1.72 22.11
C SER A 687 27.29 -0.93 20.86
N PRO A 688 27.33 -1.56 19.67
CA PRO A 688 27.04 -0.86 18.43
C PRO A 688 25.56 -0.49 18.39
N PRO A 689 25.20 0.68 17.84
CA PRO A 689 23.80 1.04 17.63
C PRO A 689 23.06 -0.04 16.84
N SER A 690 21.76 -0.21 17.07
CA SER A 690 20.98 -1.18 16.30
C SER A 690 20.66 -0.65 14.91
N SER A 691 21.23 -1.25 13.86
CA SER A 691 20.89 -0.93 12.46
C SER A 691 19.40 -1.17 12.17
N GLN A 692 18.82 -2.24 12.72
CA GLN A 692 17.38 -2.55 12.63
C GLN A 692 16.51 -1.40 13.14
N ARG A 693 16.87 -0.87 14.31
CA ARG A 693 16.13 0.21 14.95
C ARG A 693 16.25 1.51 14.15
N LEU A 694 17.43 1.82 13.62
CA LEU A 694 17.62 2.94 12.69
C LEU A 694 16.81 2.79 11.39
N TYR A 695 16.76 1.58 10.79
CA TYR A 695 15.89 1.33 9.63
C TYR A 695 14.39 1.46 9.96
N ARG A 696 13.98 1.06 11.17
CA ARG A 696 12.59 1.24 11.64
C ARG A 696 12.24 2.71 11.78
N ILE A 697 13.14 3.52 12.36
CA ILE A 697 12.97 4.98 12.45
C ILE A 697 12.91 5.59 11.05
N ALA A 698 13.81 5.19 10.15
CA ALA A 698 13.79 5.66 8.76
C ALA A 698 12.45 5.36 8.08
N TRP A 699 11.89 4.16 8.29
CA TRP A 699 10.58 3.77 7.77
C TRP A 699 9.44 4.63 8.37
N VAL A 700 9.41 4.83 9.69
CA VAL A 700 8.40 5.68 10.36
C VAL A 700 8.45 7.12 9.82
N ALA A 701 9.65 7.66 9.61
CA ALA A 701 9.82 8.98 9.02
C ALA A 701 9.34 9.01 7.56
N VAL A 702 9.67 8.01 6.74
CA VAL A 702 9.17 7.89 5.36
C VAL A 702 7.65 7.86 5.30
N THR A 703 6.98 7.11 6.18
CA THR A 703 5.51 7.04 6.20
C THR A 703 4.86 8.37 6.53
N HIS A 704 5.56 9.28 7.20
CA HIS A 704 5.08 10.65 7.38
C HIS A 704 5.45 11.55 6.18
N GLU A 705 6.69 11.48 5.70
CA GLU A 705 7.20 12.33 4.62
C GLU A 705 6.54 12.05 3.26
N VAL A 706 5.98 10.86 3.02
CA VAL A 706 5.37 10.49 1.72
C VAL A 706 4.20 11.40 1.31
N HIS A 707 3.56 12.08 2.27
CA HIS A 707 2.46 13.02 2.04
C HIS A 707 2.94 14.39 1.54
N THR A 708 4.20 14.75 1.79
CA THR A 708 4.87 15.97 1.32
C THR A 708 6.31 15.62 0.96
N PRO A 709 6.52 14.82 -0.10
CA PRO A 709 7.78 14.15 -0.30
C PRO A 709 8.83 15.08 -0.92
N HIS A 710 10.09 14.79 -0.64
CA HIS A 710 11.27 15.41 -1.25
C HIS A 710 12.17 14.37 -1.92
N LEU A 711 13.20 14.80 -2.65
CA LEU A 711 14.19 13.86 -3.21
C LEU A 711 14.88 13.03 -2.11
N SER A 712 15.01 13.59 -0.90
CA SER A 712 15.49 12.87 0.29
C SER A 712 14.60 11.70 0.68
N THR A 713 13.28 11.83 0.55
CA THR A 713 12.33 10.75 0.86
C THR A 713 12.53 9.58 -0.10
N LEU A 714 12.71 9.86 -1.40
CA LEU A 714 13.05 8.84 -2.40
C LEU A 714 14.41 8.18 -2.11
N GLN A 715 15.43 8.96 -1.74
CA GLN A 715 16.75 8.44 -1.34
C GLN A 715 16.64 7.50 -0.13
N SER A 716 15.84 7.86 0.87
CA SER A 716 15.56 7.03 2.05
C SER A 716 14.90 5.71 1.65
N CYS A 717 13.89 5.74 0.78
CA CYS A 717 13.25 4.53 0.26
C CYS A 717 14.25 3.63 -0.48
N LEU A 718 15.11 4.19 -1.33
CA LEU A 718 16.14 3.43 -2.04
C LEU A 718 17.17 2.78 -1.09
N LEU A 719 17.56 3.46 -0.01
CA LEU A 719 18.43 2.89 1.03
C LEU A 719 17.73 1.80 1.85
N LEU A 720 16.45 1.99 2.20
CA LEU A 720 15.63 0.96 2.84
C LEU A 720 15.48 -0.27 1.95
N LEU A 721 15.36 -0.08 0.64
CA LEU A 721 15.39 -1.17 -0.32
C LEU A 721 16.79 -1.79 -0.45
N GLN A 722 17.90 -1.09 -0.21
CA GLN A 722 19.22 -1.75 -0.17
C GLN A 722 19.47 -2.57 1.11
N ARG A 723 18.61 -2.47 2.12
CA ARG A 723 18.72 -3.24 3.37
C ARG A 723 18.75 -4.74 3.08
N VAL A 724 19.67 -5.44 3.75
CA VAL A 724 19.71 -6.90 3.83
C VAL A 724 18.90 -7.35 5.04
N ASN A 725 18.03 -8.35 4.88
CA ASN A 725 17.27 -8.92 5.99
C ASN A 725 18.21 -9.59 7.02
N ASP A 726 18.03 -9.32 8.31
CA ASP A 726 18.89 -9.87 9.36
C ASP A 726 18.67 -11.37 9.57
N ASP A 727 17.49 -11.89 9.23
CA ASP A 727 17.31 -13.33 9.12
C ASP A 727 18.05 -13.85 7.88
N ARG A 728 19.07 -14.67 8.14
CA ARG A 728 20.00 -15.20 7.13
C ARG A 728 19.35 -16.25 6.24
N TYR A 729 18.22 -16.83 6.66
CA TYR A 729 17.56 -17.95 6.01
C TYR A 729 16.25 -17.58 5.32
N VAL A 730 15.74 -16.37 5.57
CA VAL A 730 14.47 -15.89 5.00
C VAL A 730 14.75 -14.87 3.89
N MET A 731 13.97 -14.93 2.82
CA MET A 731 13.95 -13.89 1.79
C MET A 731 13.27 -12.63 2.31
N ASP A 732 13.20 -11.59 1.49
CA ASP A 732 12.43 -10.41 1.86
C ASP A 732 10.92 -10.70 1.95
N THR A 733 10.21 -9.91 2.77
CA THR A 733 8.76 -9.97 2.91
C THR A 733 8.08 -9.13 1.83
N VAL A 734 6.76 -9.30 1.68
CA VAL A 734 5.93 -8.51 0.74
C VAL A 734 6.08 -7.00 0.96
N PHE A 735 6.43 -6.57 2.18
CA PHE A 735 6.74 -5.18 2.50
C PHE A 735 7.72 -4.53 1.52
N ARG A 736 8.79 -5.22 1.14
CA ARG A 736 9.80 -4.69 0.21
C ARG A 736 9.20 -4.39 -1.16
N TRP A 737 8.27 -5.24 -1.61
CA TRP A 737 7.57 -5.05 -2.86
C TRP A 737 6.64 -3.84 -2.81
N SER A 738 5.89 -3.67 -1.71
CA SER A 738 5.05 -2.47 -1.49
C SER A 738 5.89 -1.18 -1.43
N LEU A 739 7.02 -1.19 -0.72
CA LEU A 739 7.94 -0.07 -0.64
C LEU A 739 8.53 0.30 -2.02
N LEU A 740 8.82 -0.70 -2.85
CA LEU A 740 9.25 -0.48 -4.23
C LEU A 740 8.15 0.22 -5.05
N GLY A 741 6.89 -0.21 -4.92
CA GLY A 741 5.75 0.47 -5.53
C GLY A 741 5.67 1.95 -5.15
N TRP A 742 5.84 2.28 -3.86
CA TRP A 742 5.92 3.67 -3.40
C TRP A 742 7.12 4.42 -3.99
N THR A 743 8.28 3.77 -4.06
CA THR A 743 9.51 4.35 -4.62
C THR A 743 9.33 4.71 -6.09
N VAL A 744 8.69 3.85 -6.88
CA VAL A 744 8.37 4.11 -8.29
C VAL A 744 7.37 5.24 -8.44
N ALA A 745 6.30 5.24 -7.65
CA ALA A 745 5.30 6.32 -7.65
C ALA A 745 5.93 7.67 -7.30
N LEU A 746 6.76 7.75 -6.26
CA LEU A 746 7.49 8.96 -5.89
C LEU A 746 8.42 9.44 -7.03
N ALA A 747 9.15 8.53 -7.67
CA ALA A 747 10.03 8.89 -8.78
C ALA A 747 9.24 9.46 -9.98
N GLN A 748 8.07 8.90 -10.28
CA GLN A 748 7.17 9.42 -11.32
C GLN A 748 6.57 10.78 -10.93
N SER A 749 6.13 10.93 -9.68
CA SER A 749 5.62 12.20 -9.15
C SER A 749 6.66 13.31 -9.26
N PHE A 750 7.93 13.06 -8.95
CA PHE A 750 8.99 14.05 -9.12
C PHE A 750 9.40 14.31 -10.58
N GLY A 751 8.78 13.63 -11.55
CA GLY A 751 9.11 13.72 -12.97
C GLY A 751 10.44 13.09 -13.34
N LEU A 752 10.97 12.17 -12.51
CA LEU A 752 12.25 11.51 -12.79
C LEU A 752 12.18 10.53 -13.96
N SER A 753 10.98 10.13 -14.38
CA SER A 753 10.75 9.31 -15.59
C SER A 753 10.92 10.11 -16.90
N THR A 754 11.08 11.43 -16.80
CA THR A 754 11.32 12.30 -17.96
C THR A 754 12.78 12.77 -17.98
N ASP A 755 13.47 12.70 -19.13
CA ASP A 755 14.87 13.11 -19.22
C ASP A 755 15.02 14.62 -18.98
N CYS A 756 15.85 14.95 -17.98
CA CYS A 756 16.07 16.31 -17.50
C CYS A 756 17.38 16.96 -18.00
N GLN A 757 18.16 16.28 -18.85
CA GLN A 757 19.39 16.84 -19.41
C GLN A 757 19.15 18.21 -20.07
N ASP A 758 18.13 18.28 -20.92
CA ASP A 758 17.79 19.46 -21.71
C ASP A 758 17.01 20.53 -20.94
N TRP A 759 16.64 20.33 -19.67
CA TRP A 759 15.81 21.28 -18.94
C TRP A 759 16.59 22.57 -18.60
N THR A 760 16.03 23.74 -18.83
CA THR A 760 16.63 25.02 -18.43
C THR A 760 16.17 25.42 -17.02
N GLY A 761 16.96 26.23 -16.31
CA GLY A 761 16.58 26.74 -14.98
C GLY A 761 16.77 25.76 -13.82
N LEU A 762 17.26 24.53 -14.08
CA LEU A 762 17.70 23.58 -13.07
C LEU A 762 19.23 23.59 -12.92
N PRO A 763 19.77 23.57 -11.69
CA PRO A 763 21.19 23.37 -11.47
C PRO A 763 21.67 22.03 -12.04
N GLU A 764 22.86 22.07 -12.64
CA GLU A 764 23.45 20.91 -13.31
C GLU A 764 23.71 19.73 -12.34
N TRP A 765 24.07 20.01 -11.08
CA TRP A 765 24.21 18.98 -10.06
C TRP A 765 22.89 18.25 -9.77
N GLU A 766 21.76 18.95 -9.85
CA GLU A 766 20.43 18.39 -9.58
C GLU A 766 19.98 17.52 -10.74
N LYS A 767 20.22 17.93 -11.99
CA LYS A 767 19.98 17.10 -13.18
C LYS A 767 20.70 15.76 -13.09
N ARG A 768 22.00 15.78 -12.79
CA ARG A 768 22.81 14.57 -12.61
C ARG A 768 22.26 13.68 -11.48
N LEU A 769 21.86 14.29 -10.35
CA LEU A 769 21.26 13.55 -9.23
C LEU A 769 19.93 12.90 -9.64
N ARG A 770 19.02 13.65 -10.29
CA ARG A 770 17.71 13.16 -10.76
C ARG A 770 17.86 11.96 -11.70
N ARG A 771 18.80 12.03 -12.65
CA ARG A 771 19.11 10.91 -13.55
C ARG A 771 19.65 9.69 -12.80
N ARG A 772 20.58 9.88 -11.84
CA ARG A 772 21.07 8.77 -10.99
C ARG A 772 19.96 8.15 -10.14
N LEU A 773 19.03 8.96 -9.61
CA LEU A 773 17.89 8.50 -8.83
C LEU A 773 16.89 7.69 -9.67
N TRP A 774 16.56 8.16 -10.88
CA TRP A 774 15.73 7.38 -11.82
C TRP A 774 16.33 6.01 -12.09
N TRP A 775 17.60 5.98 -12.51
CA TRP A 775 18.28 4.73 -12.82
C TRP A 775 18.46 3.84 -11.59
N ALA A 776 18.58 4.40 -10.38
CA ALA A 776 18.58 3.62 -9.14
C ALA A 776 17.22 2.96 -8.90
N THR A 777 16.13 3.70 -9.07
CA THR A 777 14.76 3.15 -8.97
C THR A 777 14.53 2.07 -10.03
N PHE A 778 14.95 2.29 -11.27
CA PHE A 778 14.90 1.29 -12.35
C PHE A 778 15.66 0.01 -11.99
N VAL A 779 16.89 0.16 -11.48
CA VAL A 779 17.69 -0.97 -10.96
C VAL A 779 16.93 -1.71 -9.86
N MET A 780 16.44 -1.02 -8.83
CA MET A 780 15.70 -1.68 -7.74
C MET A 780 14.49 -2.46 -8.26
N ASP A 781 13.73 -1.91 -9.21
CA ASP A 781 12.53 -2.54 -9.77
C ASP A 781 12.85 -3.84 -10.55
N LYS A 782 13.78 -3.78 -11.50
CA LYS A 782 14.11 -4.94 -12.35
C LYS A 782 14.75 -6.07 -11.54
N TRP A 783 15.62 -5.76 -10.57
CA TRP A 783 16.24 -6.78 -9.73
C TRP A 783 15.27 -7.36 -8.68
N ALA A 784 14.32 -6.56 -8.18
CA ALA A 784 13.26 -7.05 -7.30
C ALA A 784 12.28 -7.96 -8.04
N PHE A 785 11.85 -7.61 -9.26
CA PHE A 785 11.01 -8.47 -10.11
C PHE A 785 11.65 -9.86 -10.24
N MET A 786 12.92 -9.91 -10.61
CA MET A 786 13.65 -11.17 -10.73
C MET A 786 13.66 -11.98 -9.42
N SER A 787 13.91 -11.32 -8.29
CA SER A 787 14.08 -11.98 -6.99
C SER A 787 12.76 -12.49 -6.40
N ALA A 788 11.67 -11.74 -6.60
CA ALA A 788 10.34 -12.04 -6.05
C ALA A 788 9.49 -12.92 -6.99
N GLY A 789 9.79 -12.91 -8.29
CA GLY A 789 8.98 -13.61 -9.30
C GLY A 789 7.63 -12.94 -9.59
N LEU A 790 7.54 -11.61 -9.38
CA LEU A 790 6.33 -10.80 -9.57
C LEU A 790 6.34 -10.11 -10.95
N THR A 791 5.83 -8.89 -11.11
CA THR A 791 5.87 -8.14 -12.38
C THR A 791 6.51 -6.78 -12.17
N SER A 792 7.39 -6.34 -13.05
CA SER A 792 8.02 -5.00 -12.99
C SER A 792 6.97 -3.88 -12.89
N HIS A 793 7.19 -2.89 -12.02
CA HIS A 793 6.37 -1.70 -11.94
C HIS A 793 6.68 -0.68 -13.05
N ILE A 794 7.89 -0.73 -13.61
CA ILE A 794 8.34 0.19 -14.67
C ILE A 794 8.26 -0.50 -16.03
N HIS A 795 7.39 0.00 -16.91
CA HIS A 795 7.32 -0.42 -18.31
C HIS A 795 8.12 0.53 -19.22
N ASP A 796 8.68 -0.01 -20.30
CA ASP A 796 9.56 0.73 -21.22
C ASP A 796 8.82 1.87 -21.95
N ASP A 797 7.50 1.81 -22.06
CA ASP A 797 6.68 2.85 -22.69
C ASP A 797 6.40 4.06 -21.76
N ASN A 798 6.82 4.00 -20.49
CA ASN A 798 6.45 4.97 -19.46
C ASN A 798 7.61 5.89 -19.01
N TYR A 799 8.74 5.89 -19.73
CA TYR A 799 9.88 6.78 -19.46
C TYR A 799 10.68 7.09 -20.73
N ASP A 800 11.42 8.20 -20.75
CA ASP A 800 12.29 8.59 -21.87
C ASP A 800 13.75 8.91 -21.45
N VAL A 801 14.10 8.66 -20.17
CA VAL A 801 15.42 8.99 -19.60
C VAL A 801 16.55 8.25 -20.32
N ALA A 802 17.50 9.00 -20.88
CA ALA A 802 18.65 8.42 -21.57
C ALA A 802 19.58 7.65 -20.60
N PRO A 803 20.35 6.66 -21.11
CA PRO A 803 21.39 5.97 -20.35
C PRO A 803 22.38 6.94 -19.68
N LEU A 804 22.83 6.57 -18.48
CA LEU A 804 23.86 7.34 -17.77
C LEU A 804 25.16 7.38 -18.57
N THR A 805 25.90 8.47 -18.39
CA THR A 805 27.20 8.74 -19.00
C THR A 805 28.23 9.07 -17.91
N ALA A 806 29.50 9.22 -18.27
CA ALA A 806 30.53 9.64 -17.31
C ALA A 806 30.24 11.02 -16.70
N ALA A 807 29.54 11.91 -17.43
CA ALA A 807 29.18 13.25 -16.96
C ALA A 807 28.26 13.22 -15.74
N ASP A 808 27.46 12.16 -15.59
CA ASP A 808 26.54 11.97 -14.46
C ASP A 808 27.25 11.70 -13.14
N PHE A 809 28.56 11.50 -13.12
CA PHE A 809 29.35 11.20 -11.92
C PHE A 809 30.40 12.28 -11.61
N ILE A 810 30.35 13.44 -12.28
CA ILE A 810 31.26 14.55 -12.02
C ILE A 810 30.88 15.30 -10.74
N TYR A 811 31.89 15.60 -9.90
CA TYR A 811 31.73 16.23 -8.58
C TYR A 811 32.23 17.68 -8.50
N SER A 812 32.81 18.26 -9.55
CA SER A 812 33.28 19.65 -9.52
C SER A 812 32.12 20.63 -9.76
N ASP A 813 31.87 21.51 -8.80
CA ASP A 813 31.10 22.73 -9.01
C ASP A 813 31.99 23.74 -9.75
N GLU A 814 31.58 24.18 -10.94
CA GLU A 814 32.08 25.42 -11.55
C GLU A 814 31.49 26.61 -10.79
N THR A 815 32.00 26.92 -9.59
CA THR A 815 31.48 28.02 -8.76
C THR A 815 32.54 29.05 -8.34
N ASP A 816 33.64 29.23 -9.09
CA ASP A 816 34.52 30.39 -8.89
C ASP A 816 35.25 30.86 -10.18
N PRO A 817 34.77 31.91 -10.88
CA PRO A 817 35.45 32.51 -12.02
C PRO A 817 36.74 33.26 -11.67
N SER A 818 37.04 33.48 -10.38
CA SER A 818 38.15 34.32 -9.92
C SER A 818 39.44 33.56 -9.57
N ARG A 819 39.40 32.22 -9.53
CA ARG A 819 40.60 31.39 -9.36
C ARG A 819 41.25 31.07 -10.71
N GLN A 820 42.10 31.98 -11.17
CA GLN A 820 43.13 31.61 -12.14
C GLN A 820 44.02 30.50 -11.56
N PRO A 821 44.44 29.50 -12.35
CA PRO A 821 45.32 28.44 -11.90
C PRO A 821 46.74 29.00 -11.71
N GLN A 822 47.01 29.62 -10.57
CA GLN A 822 48.34 29.99 -10.14
C GLN A 822 48.89 28.91 -9.21
N HIS A 823 49.47 27.88 -9.84
CA HIS A 823 50.71 27.20 -9.46
C HIS A 823 50.74 25.84 -10.17
N GLY A 824 51.77 25.62 -10.98
CA GLY A 824 51.95 24.44 -11.84
C GLY A 824 52.17 23.14 -11.07
N GLY A 825 51.09 22.58 -10.53
CA GLY A 825 50.91 21.14 -10.33
C GLY A 825 49.76 20.70 -11.24
N GLY A 826 49.97 19.65 -12.01
CA GLY A 826 48.98 19.13 -12.97
C GLY A 826 47.66 18.68 -12.33
N PRO A 827 46.70 18.20 -13.13
CA PRO A 827 45.34 17.89 -12.68
C PRO A 827 45.32 16.69 -11.72
N GLU A 828 45.56 16.93 -10.43
CA GLU A 828 45.34 15.93 -9.38
C GLU A 828 43.85 15.88 -9.02
N GLY A 829 43.11 15.09 -9.79
CA GLY A 829 41.70 14.80 -9.56
C GLY A 829 41.01 14.04 -10.70
N ILE A 830 41.77 13.28 -11.51
CA ILE A 830 41.18 12.44 -12.57
C ILE A 830 40.56 11.19 -11.92
N GLU A 831 39.24 11.17 -11.74
CA GLU A 831 38.42 9.97 -11.88
C GLU A 831 37.32 10.33 -12.89
N PRO A 832 37.18 9.63 -14.04
CA PRO A 832 36.83 8.20 -14.04
C PRO A 832 37.45 7.38 -15.20
N PRO A 833 37.22 6.06 -15.22
CA PRO A 833 36.35 5.56 -16.29
C PRO A 833 35.29 4.59 -15.73
N LEU A 834 34.02 5.00 -15.87
CA LEU A 834 32.80 4.20 -15.71
C LEU A 834 32.62 3.48 -14.36
N SER A 835 31.93 4.14 -13.44
CA SER A 835 31.59 3.62 -12.11
C SER A 835 30.88 2.25 -12.16
N HIS A 836 31.03 1.46 -11.10
CA HIS A 836 30.23 0.25 -10.87
C HIS A 836 28.75 0.42 -11.22
N PHE A 837 28.16 1.53 -10.75
CA PHE A 837 26.76 1.86 -10.99
C PHE A 837 26.43 2.08 -12.48
N TYR A 838 27.34 2.69 -13.25
CA TYR A 838 27.18 2.80 -14.71
C TYR A 838 27.08 1.41 -15.37
N HIS A 839 27.97 0.48 -15.02
CA HIS A 839 27.90 -0.87 -15.60
C HIS A 839 26.66 -1.63 -15.11
N LEU A 840 26.25 -1.43 -13.86
CA LEU A 840 25.04 -2.02 -13.29
C LEU A 840 23.78 -1.58 -14.05
N THR A 841 23.61 -0.29 -14.34
CA THR A 841 22.43 0.21 -15.06
C THR A 841 22.33 -0.39 -16.46
N ARG A 842 23.46 -0.51 -17.18
CA ARG A 842 23.52 -1.17 -18.49
C ARG A 842 23.19 -2.65 -18.43
N LEU A 843 23.71 -3.37 -17.42
CA LEU A 843 23.36 -4.78 -17.22
C LEU A 843 21.87 -4.93 -16.91
N THR A 844 21.33 -4.02 -16.12
CA THR A 844 19.91 -4.00 -15.72
C THR A 844 19.00 -3.75 -16.94
N ALA A 845 19.41 -2.91 -17.89
CA ALA A 845 18.68 -2.75 -19.15
C ALA A 845 18.61 -4.08 -19.93
N ILE A 846 19.71 -4.84 -19.99
CA ILE A 846 19.72 -6.18 -20.60
C ILE A 846 18.81 -7.15 -19.82
N LEU A 847 18.79 -7.07 -18.49
CA LEU A 847 17.87 -7.85 -17.66
C LEU A 847 16.41 -7.49 -17.95
N SER A 848 16.09 -6.20 -18.15
CA SER A 848 14.75 -5.74 -18.56
C SER A 848 14.33 -6.37 -19.89
N ASP A 849 15.25 -6.43 -20.87
CA ASP A 849 14.96 -7.08 -22.15
C ASP A 849 14.65 -8.58 -21.99
N ILE A 850 15.42 -9.29 -21.15
CA ILE A 850 15.15 -10.71 -20.85
C ILE A 850 13.78 -10.87 -20.19
N GLN A 851 13.47 -9.99 -19.24
CA GLN A 851 12.22 -9.96 -18.52
C GLN A 851 11.02 -9.75 -19.46
N THR A 852 11.09 -8.75 -20.33
CA THR A 852 10.07 -8.44 -21.33
C THR A 852 9.93 -9.58 -22.35
N ALA A 853 11.04 -10.17 -22.79
CA ALA A 853 11.04 -11.23 -23.80
C ALA A 853 10.60 -12.62 -23.30
N PHE A 854 10.72 -12.91 -22.01
CA PHE A 854 10.52 -14.29 -21.49
C PHE A 854 9.71 -14.43 -20.19
N PHE A 855 9.57 -13.37 -19.39
CA PHE A 855 9.04 -13.48 -18.03
C PHE A 855 7.79 -12.63 -17.76
N THR A 856 7.37 -11.76 -18.67
CA THR A 856 6.00 -11.21 -18.60
C THR A 856 4.97 -12.32 -18.80
N VAL A 857 3.75 -12.15 -18.30
CA VAL A 857 2.67 -13.16 -18.44
C VAL A 857 2.43 -13.51 -19.92
N ALA A 858 2.41 -12.49 -20.79
CA ALA A 858 2.23 -12.68 -22.23
C ALA A 858 3.44 -13.36 -22.87
N ALA A 859 4.66 -12.89 -22.59
CA ALA A 859 5.87 -13.46 -23.18
C ALA A 859 6.10 -14.90 -22.72
N SER A 860 5.90 -15.20 -21.44
CA SER A 860 6.02 -16.54 -20.90
C SER A 860 5.13 -17.52 -21.65
N LYS A 861 3.83 -17.19 -21.83
CA LYS A 861 2.88 -18.03 -22.59
C LYS A 861 3.32 -18.24 -24.04
N ARG A 862 3.88 -17.20 -24.67
CA ARG A 862 4.35 -17.25 -26.06
C ARG A 862 5.59 -18.13 -26.22
N THR A 863 6.55 -18.03 -25.30
CA THR A 863 7.83 -18.73 -25.40
C THR A 863 7.79 -20.15 -24.82
N GLU A 864 6.87 -20.45 -23.89
CA GLU A 864 6.84 -21.72 -23.13
C GLU A 864 6.86 -22.98 -24.00
N ARG A 865 6.28 -22.96 -25.21
CA ARG A 865 6.20 -24.13 -26.10
C ARG A 865 6.96 -23.96 -27.42
N ASP A 866 7.58 -22.79 -27.64
CA ASP A 866 8.26 -22.48 -28.89
C ASP A 866 9.76 -22.28 -28.65
N PHE A 867 10.49 -23.38 -28.81
CA PHE A 867 11.94 -23.39 -28.64
C PHE A 867 12.66 -22.54 -29.70
N ARG A 868 12.20 -22.54 -30.96
CA ARG A 868 12.85 -21.78 -32.04
C ARG A 868 12.73 -20.28 -31.79
N LEU A 869 11.52 -19.82 -31.48
CA LEU A 869 11.28 -18.44 -31.11
C LEU A 869 12.13 -18.04 -29.88
N SER A 870 12.21 -18.91 -28.87
CA SER A 870 13.00 -18.64 -27.67
C SER A 870 14.48 -18.40 -27.98
N ILE A 871 15.05 -19.19 -28.90
CA ILE A 871 16.43 -19.01 -29.36
C ILE A 871 16.61 -17.73 -30.16
N ASP A 872 15.68 -17.41 -31.07
CA ASP A 872 15.77 -16.21 -31.90
C ASP A 872 15.68 -14.92 -31.07
N LEU A 873 14.84 -14.91 -30.03
CA LEU A 873 14.78 -13.82 -29.06
C LEU A 873 16.05 -13.74 -28.19
N ALA A 874 16.67 -14.87 -27.85
CA ALA A 874 17.85 -14.90 -26.99
C ALA A 874 19.15 -14.45 -27.69
N LYS A 875 19.30 -14.69 -29.00
CA LYS A 875 20.50 -14.33 -29.80
C LYS A 875 20.96 -12.87 -29.60
N PRO A 876 20.12 -11.84 -29.83
CA PRO A 876 20.54 -10.44 -29.67
C PRO A 876 20.90 -10.09 -28.22
N ILE A 877 20.18 -10.66 -27.24
CA ILE A 877 20.44 -10.47 -25.81
C ILE A 877 21.80 -11.07 -25.41
N ARG A 878 22.09 -12.30 -25.86
CA ARG A 878 23.37 -13.00 -25.65
C ARG A 878 24.56 -12.19 -26.18
N ARG A 879 24.41 -11.58 -27.36
CA ARG A 879 25.45 -10.69 -27.94
C ARG A 879 25.71 -9.48 -27.03
N ARG A 880 24.65 -8.80 -26.57
CA ARG A 880 24.76 -7.66 -25.66
C ARG A 880 25.37 -8.02 -24.31
N LEU A 881 25.07 -9.22 -23.77
CA LEU A 881 25.71 -9.72 -22.54
C LEU A 881 27.22 -9.90 -22.72
N LYS A 882 27.65 -10.45 -23.87
CA LYS A 882 29.07 -10.62 -24.19
C LYS A 882 29.78 -9.27 -24.34
N GLU A 883 29.18 -8.33 -25.07
CA GLU A 883 29.68 -6.96 -25.22
C GLU A 883 29.80 -6.25 -23.86
N TRP A 884 28.79 -6.41 -23.00
CA TRP A 884 28.81 -5.87 -21.65
C TRP A 884 29.95 -6.48 -20.82
N LYS A 885 30.16 -7.80 -20.90
CA LYS A 885 31.23 -8.50 -20.17
C LYS A 885 32.61 -8.01 -20.60
N THR A 886 32.86 -7.87 -21.91
CA THR A 886 34.11 -7.31 -22.42
C THR A 886 34.35 -5.88 -21.91
N ALA A 887 33.32 -5.03 -21.90
CA ALA A 887 33.43 -3.67 -21.36
C ALA A 887 33.71 -3.66 -19.85
N PHE A 888 33.09 -4.57 -19.09
CA PHE A 888 33.29 -4.70 -17.65
C PHE A 888 34.69 -5.24 -17.30
N ASP A 889 35.20 -6.20 -18.06
CA ASP A 889 36.58 -6.71 -17.87
C ASP A 889 37.61 -5.62 -18.16
N SER A 890 37.41 -4.83 -19.22
CA SER A 890 38.25 -3.65 -19.48
C SER A 890 38.20 -2.64 -18.32
N TYR A 891 37.06 -2.45 -17.68
CA TYR A 891 36.93 -1.58 -16.50
C TYR A 891 37.74 -2.13 -15.31
N LEU A 892 37.61 -3.42 -15.00
CA LEU A 892 38.39 -4.07 -13.93
C LEU A 892 39.89 -4.00 -14.18
N ASP A 893 40.34 -4.20 -15.43
CA ASP A 893 41.75 -4.10 -15.81
C ASP A 893 42.29 -2.67 -15.64
N THR A 894 41.52 -1.65 -16.02
CA THR A 894 41.90 -0.24 -15.79
C THR A 894 42.02 0.11 -14.32
N ARG A 895 41.18 -0.49 -13.46
CA ARG A 895 41.22 -0.28 -12.00
C ARG A 895 42.41 -0.97 -11.33
N ASN A 896 42.89 -2.08 -11.89
CA ASN A 896 43.96 -2.91 -11.31
C ASN A 896 45.38 -2.53 -11.77
N LEU A 897 45.54 -1.56 -12.67
CA LEU A 897 46.85 -1.08 -13.14
C LEU A 897 47.62 -0.35 -12.01
N PRO A 898 48.88 -0.74 -11.69
CA PRO A 898 49.73 0.04 -10.81
C PRO A 898 50.05 1.38 -11.47
N SER A 899 49.69 2.49 -10.85
CA SER A 899 50.09 3.82 -11.31
C SER A 899 51.62 3.96 -11.21
N HIS A 900 52.34 3.71 -12.30
CA HIS A 900 53.73 4.08 -12.43
C HIS A 900 53.86 5.61 -12.46
N GLN A 901 54.76 6.12 -11.61
CA GLN A 901 55.27 7.50 -11.52
C GLN A 901 54.42 8.53 -10.75
N SER A 902 54.59 8.58 -9.42
CA SER A 902 55.14 9.79 -8.79
C SER A 902 55.74 9.47 -7.41
N ASN A 903 56.97 9.94 -7.19
CA ASN A 903 57.66 9.88 -5.91
C ASN A 903 57.02 10.91 -4.96
N SER A 904 56.09 10.48 -4.12
CA SER A 904 55.82 11.14 -2.84
C SER A 904 55.26 10.11 -1.85
N THR A 905 55.64 10.26 -0.60
CA THR A 905 55.45 9.34 0.54
C THR A 905 53.99 9.14 0.99
N ALA A 906 53.00 9.28 0.09
CA ALA A 906 51.57 9.13 0.35
C ALA A 906 50.89 8.00 -0.45
N THR A 907 51.64 7.17 -1.19
CA THR A 907 51.11 6.25 -2.22
C THR A 907 51.03 4.77 -1.80
N ARG A 908 50.67 4.46 -0.54
CA ARG A 908 50.39 3.07 -0.09
C ARG A 908 48.92 2.73 0.16
N SER A 909 47.96 3.65 0.00
CA SER A 909 46.60 3.46 0.54
C SER A 909 45.50 2.99 -0.43
N ARG A 910 45.73 2.91 -1.75
CA ARG A 910 44.63 2.64 -2.72
C ARG A 910 44.39 1.16 -3.06
N SER A 911 45.25 0.24 -2.62
CA SER A 911 45.12 -1.21 -2.86
C SER A 911 44.71 -2.04 -1.62
N SER A 912 44.27 -1.39 -0.55
CA SER A 912 43.98 -2.04 0.76
C SER A 912 42.50 -1.92 1.19
N GLY A 913 41.59 -1.64 0.25
CA GLY A 913 40.16 -1.43 0.54
C GLY A 913 39.28 -2.65 0.31
N LEU A 914 38.03 -2.55 0.78
CA LEU A 914 36.96 -3.50 0.44
C LEU A 914 36.56 -3.34 -1.02
N ASP A 915 36.37 -4.46 -1.71
CA ASP A 915 36.02 -4.48 -3.13
C ASP A 915 34.60 -4.99 -3.37
N GLY A 916 33.68 -4.07 -3.70
CA GLY A 916 32.27 -4.36 -3.95
C GLY A 916 31.96 -4.69 -5.41
N ASP A 917 32.94 -4.62 -6.33
CA ASP A 917 32.71 -4.91 -7.76
C ASP A 917 32.33 -6.38 -8.02
N ALA A 918 32.66 -7.28 -7.10
CA ALA A 918 32.19 -8.66 -7.14
C ALA A 918 30.66 -8.78 -7.18
N SER A 919 29.92 -7.84 -6.56
CA SER A 919 28.45 -7.85 -6.59
C SER A 919 27.89 -7.66 -8.00
N LEU A 920 28.60 -6.92 -8.85
CA LEU A 920 28.26 -6.76 -10.26
C LEU A 920 28.66 -7.98 -11.10
N GLY A 921 29.78 -8.63 -10.76
CA GLY A 921 30.16 -9.92 -11.33
C GLY A 921 29.11 -11.01 -11.06
N LEU A 922 28.60 -11.10 -9.83
CA LEU A 922 27.49 -11.98 -9.49
C LEU A 922 26.21 -11.61 -10.28
N SER A 923 25.90 -10.32 -10.35
CA SER A 923 24.73 -9.82 -11.10
C SER A 923 24.78 -10.31 -12.55
N TYR A 924 25.94 -10.23 -13.23
CA TYR A 924 26.11 -10.74 -14.59
C TYR A 924 25.83 -12.25 -14.72
N LEU A 925 26.36 -13.05 -13.79
CA LEU A 925 26.13 -14.51 -13.77
C LEU A 925 24.64 -14.82 -13.60
N VAL A 926 23.97 -14.10 -12.71
CA VAL A 926 22.53 -14.26 -12.45
C VAL A 926 21.70 -13.88 -13.67
N THR A 927 22.05 -12.79 -14.38
CA THR A 927 21.38 -12.40 -15.63
C THR A 927 21.51 -13.48 -16.70
N ASN A 928 22.70 -14.10 -16.85
CA ASN A 928 22.89 -15.23 -17.77
C ASN A 928 22.05 -16.44 -17.38
N ILE A 929 22.00 -16.77 -16.09
CA ILE A 929 21.21 -17.89 -15.58
C ILE A 929 19.72 -17.67 -15.78
N ILE A 930 19.23 -16.44 -15.61
CA ILE A 930 17.83 -16.10 -15.89
C ILE A 930 17.49 -16.28 -17.37
N LEU A 931 18.38 -15.88 -18.28
CA LEU A 931 18.21 -16.14 -19.71
C LEU A 931 18.16 -17.65 -20.01
N PHE A 932 19.08 -18.43 -19.47
CA PHE A 932 19.05 -19.89 -19.65
C PHE A 932 17.86 -20.55 -18.97
N ARG A 933 17.38 -20.00 -17.86
CA ARG A 933 16.17 -20.46 -17.20
C ARG A 933 14.96 -20.33 -18.12
N ALA A 934 14.90 -19.27 -18.92
CA ALA A 934 13.89 -19.14 -19.97
C ALA A 934 14.10 -20.15 -21.09
N LEU A 935 15.32 -20.29 -21.61
CA LEU A 935 15.63 -21.18 -22.74
C LEU A 935 15.43 -22.67 -22.45
N LEU A 936 15.59 -23.10 -21.19
CA LEU A 936 15.34 -24.47 -20.75
C LEU A 936 13.83 -24.78 -20.60
N ARG A 937 12.97 -23.76 -20.42
CA ARG A 937 11.53 -23.96 -20.17
C ARG A 937 10.82 -24.77 -21.27
N PRO A 938 11.01 -24.50 -22.58
CA PRO A 938 10.35 -25.26 -23.65
C PRO A 938 10.90 -26.67 -23.82
N LEU A 939 12.03 -27.01 -23.19
CA LEU A 939 12.63 -28.33 -23.25
C LEU A 939 12.01 -29.30 -22.24
N GLU A 940 11.37 -28.76 -21.20
CA GLU A 940 10.83 -29.53 -20.06
C GLU A 940 9.31 -29.78 -20.17
N SER A 941 8.62 -29.15 -21.12
CA SER A 941 7.19 -29.38 -21.34
C SER A 941 6.95 -30.78 -21.95
N ASN A 942 6.72 -31.77 -21.09
CA ASN A 942 6.39 -33.17 -21.44
C ASN A 942 5.03 -33.28 -22.17
N LEU A 943 4.98 -32.93 -23.46
CA LEU A 943 3.94 -33.34 -24.39
C LEU A 943 4.60 -34.13 -25.53
N PRO A 944 4.07 -35.29 -25.94
CA PRO A 944 4.61 -36.04 -27.06
C PRO A 944 4.40 -35.21 -28.33
N SER A 945 5.43 -34.50 -28.79
CA SER A 945 5.40 -33.86 -30.11
C SER A 945 5.53 -34.96 -31.16
N SER A 946 4.38 -35.40 -31.66
CA SER A 946 4.24 -36.05 -32.96
C SER A 946 4.68 -35.07 -34.05
N SER A 947 5.98 -35.00 -34.33
CA SER A 947 6.53 -34.63 -35.64
C SER A 947 8.06 -34.66 -35.58
N SER A 948 8.64 -35.45 -36.48
CA SER A 948 10.03 -35.48 -36.94
C SER A 948 10.98 -34.44 -36.31
N SER A 949 11.81 -34.85 -35.36
CA SER A 949 12.98 -34.10 -34.91
C SER A 949 13.94 -33.92 -36.08
N SER A 950 14.03 -32.71 -36.62
CA SER A 950 15.15 -32.32 -37.48
C SER A 950 16.43 -32.30 -36.67
N SER A 951 17.53 -32.89 -37.14
CA SER A 951 18.85 -32.96 -36.47
C SER A 951 19.36 -31.61 -35.95
N SER A 952 19.03 -30.51 -36.64
CA SER A 952 19.36 -29.14 -36.23
C SER A 952 18.65 -28.66 -34.95
N SER A 953 17.49 -29.23 -34.61
CA SER A 953 16.78 -28.92 -33.38
C SER A 953 17.36 -29.66 -32.17
N GLU A 954 18.06 -30.77 -32.37
CA GLU A 954 18.69 -31.55 -31.30
C GLU A 954 20.02 -30.89 -30.88
N ALA A 955 20.86 -30.53 -31.86
CA ALA A 955 22.08 -29.76 -31.61
C ALA A 955 21.83 -28.42 -30.90
N GLY A 956 20.71 -27.75 -31.20
CA GLY A 956 20.31 -26.52 -30.50
C GLY A 956 19.91 -26.75 -29.03
N ARG A 957 19.30 -27.90 -28.71
CA ARG A 957 18.93 -28.27 -27.34
C ARG A 957 20.17 -28.55 -26.50
N ASP A 958 21.11 -29.32 -27.05
CA ASP A 958 22.38 -29.63 -26.41
C ASP A 958 23.18 -28.36 -26.13
N ALA A 959 23.26 -27.46 -27.12
CA ALA A 959 23.95 -26.19 -26.98
C ALA A 959 23.40 -25.30 -25.84
N VAL A 960 22.07 -25.28 -25.64
CA VAL A 960 21.44 -24.55 -24.52
C VAL A 960 21.81 -25.19 -23.18
N ARG A 961 21.76 -26.53 -23.08
CA ARG A 961 22.13 -27.26 -21.85
C ARG A 961 23.62 -27.07 -21.53
N THR A 962 24.50 -27.22 -22.52
CA THR A 962 25.93 -26.94 -22.38
C THR A 962 26.18 -25.51 -21.92
N GLY A 963 25.53 -24.53 -22.55
CA GLY A 963 25.65 -23.13 -22.15
C GLY A 963 25.18 -22.85 -20.72
N ALA A 964 24.06 -23.46 -20.30
CA ALA A 964 23.56 -23.33 -18.92
C ALA A 964 24.55 -23.95 -17.92
N ARG A 965 25.11 -25.11 -18.23
CA ARG A 965 26.16 -25.76 -17.43
C ARG A 965 27.42 -24.91 -17.35
N THR A 966 27.87 -24.32 -18.45
CA THR A 966 29.03 -23.40 -18.47
C THR A 966 28.82 -22.23 -17.52
N CYS A 967 27.62 -21.61 -17.50
CA CYS A 967 27.33 -20.53 -16.54
C CYS A 967 27.38 -21.00 -15.08
N CYS A 968 26.93 -22.21 -14.78
CA CYS A 968 27.06 -22.78 -13.44
C CYS A 968 28.54 -23.02 -13.07
N VAL A 969 29.37 -23.49 -14.01
CA VAL A 969 30.83 -23.66 -13.82
C VAL A 969 31.50 -22.32 -13.54
N GLU A 970 31.20 -21.30 -14.34
CA GLU A 970 31.71 -19.94 -14.15
C GLU A 970 31.32 -19.38 -12.79
N ALA A 971 30.09 -19.65 -12.32
CA ALA A 971 29.64 -19.16 -11.02
C ALA A 971 30.32 -19.84 -9.84
N VAL A 972 30.58 -21.16 -9.92
CA VAL A 972 31.39 -21.86 -8.90
C VAL A 972 32.80 -21.30 -8.88
N ALA A 973 33.46 -21.18 -10.04
CA ALA A 973 34.80 -20.62 -10.14
C ALA A 973 34.87 -19.17 -9.63
N PHE A 974 33.85 -18.36 -9.92
CA PHE A 974 33.73 -17.01 -9.42
C PHE A 974 33.74 -16.98 -7.89
N VAL A 975 32.87 -17.75 -7.22
CA VAL A 975 32.81 -17.80 -5.76
C VAL A 975 34.11 -18.33 -5.14
N GLU A 976 34.68 -19.40 -5.71
CA GLU A 976 35.96 -19.96 -5.25
C GLU A 976 37.12 -18.95 -5.37
N SER A 977 37.04 -18.00 -6.31
CA SER A 977 38.06 -16.95 -6.50
C SER A 977 37.92 -15.75 -5.55
N LEU A 978 36.80 -15.63 -4.83
CA LEU A 978 36.53 -14.47 -3.98
C LEU A 978 37.44 -14.44 -2.75
N ARG A 979 38.05 -13.28 -2.52
CA ARG A 979 38.94 -13.02 -1.38
C ARG A 979 38.16 -12.52 -0.17
N ARG A 980 38.79 -12.56 1.02
CA ARG A 980 38.15 -12.12 2.28
C ARG A 980 37.65 -10.68 2.26
N ASN A 981 38.40 -9.77 1.65
CA ASN A 981 38.05 -8.34 1.56
C ASN A 981 36.82 -8.03 0.69
N VAL A 982 36.32 -9.01 -0.06
CA VAL A 982 35.11 -8.88 -0.87
C VAL A 982 33.85 -9.22 -0.05
N TRP A 983 33.97 -10.16 0.89
CA TRP A 983 32.82 -10.61 1.68
C TRP A 983 32.27 -9.54 2.61
N ASP A 984 33.14 -8.66 3.10
CA ASP A 984 32.75 -7.53 3.95
C ASP A 984 32.43 -6.27 3.13
N ALA A 985 32.59 -6.30 1.80
CA ALA A 985 32.31 -5.18 0.93
C ALA A 985 30.81 -4.93 0.74
N PHE A 986 30.46 -3.86 0.03
CA PHE A 986 29.07 -3.61 -0.32
C PHE A 986 28.56 -4.62 -1.35
N TRP A 987 27.44 -5.27 -1.02
CA TRP A 987 26.68 -6.13 -1.90
C TRP A 987 25.27 -5.59 -2.05
N HIS A 988 24.77 -5.51 -3.28
CA HIS A 988 23.39 -5.14 -3.51
C HIS A 988 22.42 -6.16 -2.88
N SER A 989 21.25 -5.68 -2.46
CA SER A 989 20.27 -6.47 -1.71
C SER A 989 19.80 -7.76 -2.41
N TRP A 990 19.79 -7.81 -3.75
CA TRP A 990 19.41 -9.00 -4.52
C TRP A 990 20.48 -10.08 -4.60
N SER A 991 21.71 -9.83 -4.11
CA SER A 991 22.83 -10.79 -4.20
C SER A 991 22.49 -12.13 -3.54
N ARG A 992 21.75 -12.10 -2.42
CA ARG A 992 21.24 -13.29 -1.71
C ARG A 992 20.32 -14.14 -2.60
N ALA A 993 19.40 -13.48 -3.30
CA ALA A 993 18.51 -14.14 -4.25
C ALA A 993 19.33 -14.73 -5.40
N GLY A 994 20.34 -14.00 -5.89
CA GLY A 994 21.26 -14.44 -6.92
C GLY A 994 21.95 -15.76 -6.60
N PHE A 995 22.55 -15.87 -5.41
CA PHE A 995 23.16 -17.13 -4.94
C PHE A 995 22.13 -18.26 -4.83
N ALA A 996 20.92 -17.98 -4.34
CA ALA A 996 19.86 -18.99 -4.24
C ALA A 996 19.38 -19.48 -5.62
N MET A 997 19.29 -18.58 -6.60
CA MET A 997 18.88 -18.90 -7.96
C MET A 997 19.93 -19.75 -8.69
N LEU A 998 21.21 -19.52 -8.41
CA LEU A 998 22.33 -20.37 -8.83
C LEU A 998 22.18 -21.80 -8.32
N SER A 999 21.93 -21.98 -7.01
CA SER A 999 21.64 -23.30 -6.43
C SER A 999 20.45 -23.97 -7.12
N SER A 1000 19.35 -23.23 -7.34
CA SER A 1000 18.16 -23.76 -8.03
C SER A 1000 18.42 -24.15 -9.49
N MET A 1001 19.29 -23.42 -10.19
CA MET A 1001 19.66 -23.76 -11.57
C MET A 1001 20.45 -25.07 -11.64
N MET A 1002 21.44 -25.26 -10.77
CA MET A 1002 22.19 -26.52 -10.72
C MET A 1002 21.29 -27.73 -10.41
N ILE A 1003 20.37 -27.57 -9.47
CA ILE A 1003 19.36 -28.60 -9.17
C ILE A 1003 18.43 -28.85 -10.36
N ARG A 1004 18.03 -27.80 -11.09
CA ARG A 1004 17.21 -27.96 -12.31
C ARG A 1004 17.94 -28.75 -13.39
N LEU A 1005 19.23 -28.47 -13.63
CA LEU A 1005 20.05 -29.24 -14.58
C LEU A 1005 20.15 -30.71 -14.16
N LEU A 1006 20.37 -30.98 -12.86
CA LEU A 1006 20.44 -32.34 -12.32
C LEU A 1006 19.10 -33.09 -12.46
N ILE A 1007 17.96 -32.43 -12.21
CA ILE A 1007 16.64 -33.08 -12.27
C ILE A 1007 16.24 -33.40 -13.72
N THR A 1008 16.63 -32.54 -14.65
CA THR A 1008 16.20 -32.62 -16.06
C THR A 1008 17.20 -33.33 -16.95
N SER A 1009 18.33 -33.78 -16.42
CA SER A 1009 19.32 -34.55 -17.17
C SER A 1009 18.77 -35.95 -17.50
N THR A 1010 18.98 -36.39 -18.73
CA THR A 1010 18.71 -37.75 -19.20
C THR A 1010 19.99 -38.55 -19.45
N ASP A 1011 21.16 -37.90 -19.43
CA ASP A 1011 22.47 -38.52 -19.65
C ASP A 1011 23.18 -38.76 -18.31
N ALA A 1012 23.72 -39.97 -18.14
CA ALA A 1012 24.43 -40.36 -16.93
C ALA A 1012 25.73 -39.55 -16.73
N GLY A 1013 26.45 -39.24 -17.81
CA GLY A 1013 27.66 -38.42 -17.75
C GLY A 1013 27.37 -37.00 -17.28
N GLU A 1014 26.31 -36.37 -17.82
CA GLU A 1014 25.86 -35.05 -17.35
C GLU A 1014 25.45 -35.06 -15.87
N VAL A 1015 24.81 -36.14 -15.37
CA VAL A 1015 24.45 -36.26 -13.95
C VAL A 1015 25.70 -36.24 -13.05
N ASP A 1016 26.72 -37.04 -13.37
CA ASP A 1016 27.96 -37.11 -12.60
C ASP A 1016 28.69 -35.76 -12.56
N ASP A 1017 28.75 -35.10 -13.71
CA ASP A 1017 29.34 -33.79 -13.88
C ASP A 1017 28.62 -32.70 -13.07
N VAL A 1018 27.28 -32.68 -13.10
CA VAL A 1018 26.48 -31.72 -12.33
C VAL A 1018 26.56 -32.02 -10.84
N ASN A 1019 26.62 -33.29 -10.42
CA ASN A 1019 26.84 -33.68 -9.03
C ASN A 1019 28.22 -33.22 -8.52
N ALA A 1020 29.27 -33.39 -9.31
CA ALA A 1020 30.60 -32.84 -8.98
C ALA A 1020 30.56 -31.32 -8.82
N LEU A 1021 29.82 -30.62 -9.69
CA LEU A 1021 29.63 -29.17 -9.60
C LEU A 1021 28.85 -28.76 -8.35
N ILE A 1022 27.78 -29.47 -7.99
CA ILE A 1022 26.98 -29.23 -6.78
C ILE A 1022 27.84 -29.43 -5.52
N ARG A 1023 28.70 -30.46 -5.48
CA ARG A 1023 29.63 -30.68 -4.35
C ARG A 1023 30.57 -29.50 -4.17
N ARG A 1024 31.19 -29.02 -5.25
CA ARG A 1024 32.04 -27.81 -5.23
C ARG A 1024 31.27 -26.57 -4.81
N TRP A 1025 30.08 -26.35 -5.38
CA TRP A 1025 29.22 -25.21 -5.03
C TRP A 1025 28.83 -25.22 -3.55
N ARG A 1026 28.38 -26.36 -3.05
CA ARG A 1026 28.02 -26.56 -1.64
C ARG A 1026 29.21 -26.28 -0.71
N TRP A 1027 30.40 -26.75 -1.08
CA TRP A 1027 31.63 -26.46 -0.35
C TRP A 1027 31.99 -24.97 -0.38
N ALA A 1028 31.89 -24.32 -1.55
CA ALA A 1028 32.15 -22.90 -1.72
C ALA A 1028 31.18 -22.04 -0.89
N LEU A 1029 29.89 -22.40 -0.84
CA LEU A 1029 28.89 -21.75 0.02
C LEU A 1029 29.20 -21.92 1.52
N ARG A 1030 29.63 -23.12 1.95
CA ARG A 1030 30.00 -23.39 3.34
C ARG A 1030 31.25 -22.63 3.77
N THR A 1031 32.28 -22.63 2.92
CA THR A 1031 33.55 -21.96 3.20
C THR A 1031 33.47 -20.45 3.09
N GLY A 1032 32.74 -19.91 2.10
CA GLY A 1032 32.41 -18.49 2.00
C GLY A 1032 31.50 -18.00 3.13
N GLY A 1033 30.68 -18.89 3.69
CA GLY A 1033 29.87 -18.61 4.87
C GLY A 1033 30.67 -18.46 6.18
N GLY A 1034 31.86 -19.05 6.28
CA GLY A 1034 32.59 -19.13 7.56
C GLY A 1034 31.86 -19.96 8.64
N SER A 1035 32.52 -20.18 9.79
CA SER A 1035 31.95 -20.99 10.89
C SER A 1035 30.71 -20.38 11.53
N ALA A 1036 30.54 -19.05 11.43
CA ALA A 1036 29.39 -18.33 11.94
C ALA A 1036 28.28 -18.09 10.89
N GLY A 1037 28.52 -18.39 9.61
CA GLY A 1037 27.57 -18.18 8.50
C GLY A 1037 27.43 -16.73 8.02
N ASN A 1038 27.76 -16.46 6.76
CA ASN A 1038 27.56 -15.17 6.09
C ASN A 1038 26.11 -15.02 5.60
N VAL A 1039 25.47 -13.92 5.97
CA VAL A 1039 24.08 -13.54 5.60
C VAL A 1039 23.84 -13.66 4.09
N LEU A 1040 24.86 -13.40 3.26
CA LEU A 1040 24.76 -13.45 1.80
C LEU A 1040 24.46 -14.85 1.24
N MET A 1041 25.02 -15.90 1.84
CA MET A 1041 25.04 -17.25 1.26
C MET A 1041 24.18 -18.26 2.00
N SER A 1042 23.84 -18.00 3.28
CA SER A 1042 23.06 -18.92 4.12
C SER A 1042 21.76 -19.38 3.49
N LEU A 1043 21.02 -18.48 2.82
CA LEU A 1043 19.79 -18.83 2.12
C LEU A 1043 20.03 -19.80 0.95
N ALA A 1044 21.08 -19.58 0.16
CA ALA A 1044 21.41 -20.39 -1.00
C ALA A 1044 21.82 -21.80 -0.59
N LEU A 1045 22.57 -21.92 0.50
CA LEU A 1045 22.98 -23.19 1.10
C LEU A 1045 21.77 -23.94 1.65
N LEU A 1046 20.91 -23.27 2.42
CA LEU A 1046 19.70 -23.89 2.98
C LEU A 1046 18.78 -24.44 1.88
N ARG A 1047 18.56 -23.67 0.81
CA ARG A 1047 17.73 -24.12 -0.32
C ARG A 1047 18.35 -25.30 -1.06
N LEU A 1048 19.67 -25.29 -1.24
CA LEU A 1048 20.41 -26.38 -1.86
C LEU A 1048 20.30 -27.67 -1.02
N ASP A 1049 20.65 -27.59 0.26
CA ASP A 1049 20.63 -28.72 1.20
C ASP A 1049 19.21 -29.30 1.33
N ARG A 1050 18.19 -28.43 1.44
CA ARG A 1050 16.79 -28.86 1.45
C ARG A 1050 16.44 -29.66 0.19
N SER A 1051 16.80 -29.17 -0.99
CA SER A 1051 16.53 -29.85 -2.26
C SER A 1051 17.22 -31.22 -2.35
N LEU A 1052 18.47 -31.33 -1.89
CA LEU A 1052 19.21 -32.60 -1.86
C LEU A 1052 18.58 -33.61 -0.90
N VAL A 1053 18.26 -33.17 0.32
CA VAL A 1053 17.61 -33.99 1.37
C VAL A 1053 16.25 -34.49 0.91
N THR A 1054 15.40 -33.63 0.33
CA THR A 1054 14.09 -34.05 -0.17
C THR A 1054 14.16 -35.11 -1.27
N ARG A 1055 15.32 -35.27 -1.91
CA ARG A 1055 15.56 -36.23 -2.98
C ARG A 1055 16.23 -37.52 -2.50
N GLY A 1056 16.44 -37.67 -1.19
CA GLY A 1056 17.15 -38.82 -0.63
C GLY A 1056 18.64 -38.86 -0.94
N ILE A 1057 19.21 -37.76 -1.46
CA ILE A 1057 20.65 -37.61 -1.66
C ILE A 1057 21.24 -37.17 -0.32
N HIS A 1058 21.41 -38.13 0.58
CA HIS A 1058 22.05 -37.95 1.87
C HIS A 1058 23.54 -38.27 1.75
N GLU A 1059 24.37 -37.64 2.59
CA GLU A 1059 25.73 -38.12 2.89
C GLU A 1059 25.63 -39.40 3.76
N SER A 1060 24.92 -40.41 3.26
CA SER A 1060 24.96 -41.77 3.78
C SER A 1060 25.16 -42.66 2.56
N ASP A 1061 26.35 -43.23 2.47
CA ASP A 1061 26.88 -44.08 1.40
C ASP A 1061 27.62 -43.32 0.30
N GLU A 1062 28.82 -42.83 0.62
CA GLU A 1062 30.01 -43.01 -0.23
C GLU A 1062 31.28 -42.66 0.55
N GLU A 1063 32.33 -43.42 0.25
CA GLU A 1063 33.68 -43.45 0.80
C GLU A 1063 34.46 -42.12 0.74
#